data_AF-A0A363SYI4-F1
#
_entry.id   AF-A0A363SYI4-F1
#
_cell.length_a   1.000
_cell.length_b   1.000
_cell.length_c   1.000
_cell.angle_alpha   90.00
_cell.angle_beta   90.00
_cell.angle_gamma   90.00
#
_symmetry.space_group_name_H-M   'P 1'
#
loop_
_entity.id
_entity.type
_entity.pdbx_description
1 polymer ?
#
loop_
_entity_poly.entity_id
_entity_poly.type
_entity_poly.pdbx_seq_one_letter_code
_entity_poly.pdbx_strand_id
1 'polypeptide(L)'
;MSDITPTPEFEEEIRASVSTPMAREEFLKDLHARILHEAEIKPRTNRPVYLRPACVAVFIITVLLIGFLAIGPQRVIAAVRGLLGYIPGVGIVEQGSPIRVLAEPVTVTRNEISIKVTSATLSADKTHIEYRIFGVPGSAYPDREDIMGCTKPEYLRLPDGTQLARKGNDFEPIPDGVNAATFVMPCIFNTLPGKTPDNWELSLRFITAPPDLIVMPVIDLVPSPQASLIPETTAVPEASGATPTSGVNNQITIIKEIETSEGYILVGQFPFQGPPGEQVERGDAEIRDETGKEVAFAHPQDVSPNSLGLDPNGPYWFMQFKAAGLVYPLNLSFSGFTIQQADPNATAEFTFDAGSNPQPGQEWTPNQDIQLAGHTLRLLSITAESRNGYRFSFQGDPNVISADIQISGYTSTGHGWGRGLTDGGFSTSLSFTQFPTGVLTVTLSNLTIIGDPISWQGQWSPTSLRTDLPAIPTPHPCLCASVDTLEQLNPAPAELTHGKALFYEKLEDTGTWGLVLYNLDSSQKQVVTLRGNWGALSPDGKEVAYSGLDNAIHIFDVDTQTDQILQYAYGFDIHWSPDARQIAFVYLNGSIIDSVFIMNADGTDLRQVSELSYESVVGWSPDGTLVYFVAPYTGGAAWKVYSFELASGVIHELFTIENGTPKFLNPTLSPDGKWIAYRGLDNSSLYLVRTDGSDMHLVLDNVDVVEIEWSSNGWLAANLQDLQAIESTIVLVKPDNCEIYKLPFTLQGNLEGMFFP
;
A
#
# COMPACT_ATOMS: atom_id res chain seq x y z
N MET A 1 -7.65 100.72 -61.75
CA MET A 1 -8.65 100.37 -62.78
C MET A 1 -9.85 99.85 -62.01
N SER A 2 -11.01 100.41 -62.32
CA SER A 2 -12.26 100.43 -61.56
C SER A 2 -12.80 99.07 -61.08
N ASP A 3 -13.28 99.10 -59.83
CA ASP A 3 -14.10 98.09 -59.17
C ASP A 3 -15.30 97.64 -60.00
N ILE A 4 -15.48 96.32 -60.11
CA ILE A 4 -16.77 95.71 -60.44
C ILE A 4 -17.17 94.90 -59.21
N THR A 5 -18.03 95.47 -58.39
CA THR A 5 -18.71 94.79 -57.28
C THR A 5 -19.91 94.02 -57.86
N PRO A 6 -19.99 92.69 -57.73
CA PRO A 6 -21.16 91.93 -58.17
C PRO A 6 -22.38 92.30 -57.32
N THR A 7 -23.53 92.45 -57.98
CA THR A 7 -24.80 92.80 -57.33
C THR A 7 -25.41 91.59 -56.61
N PRO A 8 -26.23 91.81 -55.57
CA PRO A 8 -26.88 90.74 -54.81
C PRO A 8 -27.72 89.77 -55.66
N GLU A 9 -28.25 90.23 -56.80
CA GLU A 9 -29.01 89.39 -57.75
C GLU A 9 -28.15 88.30 -58.40
N PHE A 10 -26.85 88.55 -58.63
CA PHE A 10 -25.95 87.56 -59.22
C PHE A 10 -25.60 86.43 -58.23
N GLU A 11 -25.52 86.73 -56.93
CA GLU A 11 -25.31 85.70 -55.90
C GLU A 11 -26.57 84.84 -55.68
N GLU A 12 -27.77 85.37 -55.93
CA GLU A 12 -29.02 84.63 -55.81
C GLU A 12 -29.25 83.67 -57.00
N GLU A 13 -28.84 84.06 -58.21
CA GLU A 13 -28.81 83.18 -59.40
C GLU A 13 -27.82 82.00 -59.26
N ILE A 14 -26.67 82.23 -58.62
CA ILE A 14 -25.71 81.15 -58.30
C ILE A 14 -26.30 80.21 -57.23
N ARG A 15 -27.02 80.74 -56.23
CA ARG A 15 -27.62 79.90 -55.18
C ARG A 15 -28.78 79.05 -55.71
N ALA A 16 -29.55 79.55 -56.66
CA ALA A 16 -30.64 78.81 -57.30
C ALA A 16 -30.15 77.74 -58.30
N SER A 17 -28.93 77.85 -58.84
CA SER A 17 -28.35 76.88 -59.79
C SER A 17 -27.53 75.76 -59.14
N VAL A 18 -27.23 75.84 -57.83
CA VAL A 18 -26.39 74.87 -57.09
C VAL A 18 -27.16 74.05 -56.04
N SER A 19 -28.48 74.23 -55.90
CA SER A 19 -29.27 73.36 -55.01
C SER A 19 -29.46 71.97 -55.62
N THR A 20 -28.69 71.00 -55.12
CA THR A 20 -28.94 69.58 -55.37
C THR A 20 -30.30 69.18 -54.79
N PRO A 21 -31.19 68.52 -55.56
CA PRO A 21 -32.44 68.03 -55.01
C PRO A 21 -32.14 66.99 -53.93
N MET A 22 -32.87 67.05 -52.82
CA MET A 22 -32.81 66.00 -51.79
C MET A 22 -33.04 64.63 -52.45
N ALA A 23 -32.20 63.67 -52.08
CA ALA A 23 -32.29 62.30 -52.59
C ALA A 23 -33.71 61.75 -52.42
N ARG A 24 -34.26 61.13 -53.46
CA ARG A 24 -35.61 60.54 -53.42
C ARG A 24 -35.66 59.48 -52.33
N GLU A 25 -36.79 59.41 -51.63
CA GLU A 25 -36.97 58.50 -50.49
C GLU A 25 -36.77 57.02 -50.88
N GLU A 26 -37.12 56.64 -52.11
CA GLU A 26 -36.84 55.32 -52.68
C GLU A 26 -35.35 55.03 -52.82
N PHE A 27 -34.53 56.02 -53.19
CA PHE A 27 -33.07 55.85 -53.27
C PHE A 27 -32.47 55.67 -51.88
N LEU A 28 -32.97 56.39 -50.87
CA LEU A 28 -32.52 56.22 -49.49
C LEU A 28 -32.93 54.86 -48.93
N LYS A 29 -34.13 54.36 -49.25
CA LYS A 29 -34.56 53.01 -48.86
C LYS A 29 -33.76 51.92 -49.56
N ASP A 30 -33.48 52.05 -50.86
CA ASP A 30 -32.67 51.07 -51.61
C ASP A 30 -31.20 51.09 -51.16
N LEU A 31 -30.65 52.28 -50.88
CA LEU A 31 -29.32 52.43 -50.31
C LEU A 31 -29.24 51.83 -48.91
N HIS A 32 -30.25 52.03 -48.07
CA HIS A 32 -30.28 51.45 -46.72
C HIS A 32 -30.39 49.92 -46.77
N ALA A 33 -31.21 49.38 -47.68
CA ALA A 33 -31.32 47.94 -47.90
C ALA A 33 -30.00 47.33 -48.44
N ARG A 34 -29.32 48.02 -49.37
CA ARG A 34 -28.00 47.59 -49.89
C ARG A 34 -26.91 47.66 -48.83
N ILE A 35 -26.90 48.69 -47.99
CA ILE A 35 -25.92 48.82 -46.89
C ILE A 35 -26.13 47.71 -45.86
N LEU A 36 -27.38 47.36 -45.52
CA LEU A 36 -27.66 46.24 -44.62
C LEU A 36 -27.27 44.89 -45.25
N HIS A 37 -27.50 44.72 -46.56
CA HIS A 37 -27.11 43.51 -47.28
C HIS A 37 -25.58 43.37 -47.44
N GLU A 38 -24.85 44.47 -47.66
CA GLU A 38 -23.38 44.47 -47.67
C GLU A 38 -22.76 44.35 -46.26
N ALA A 39 -23.48 44.75 -45.21
CA ALA A 39 -23.06 44.55 -43.82
C ALA A 39 -23.17 43.08 -43.37
N GLU A 40 -24.15 42.32 -43.88
CA GLU A 40 -24.28 40.89 -43.64
C GLU A 40 -23.32 40.04 -44.49
N ILE A 41 -22.87 40.55 -45.64
CA ILE A 41 -21.95 39.86 -46.56
C ILE A 41 -20.56 40.52 -46.51
N LYS A 42 -19.97 40.60 -45.30
CA LYS A 42 -18.50 40.64 -45.19
C LYS A 42 -18.02 39.24 -44.83
N PRO A 43 -17.20 38.58 -45.66
CA PRO A 43 -16.49 37.40 -45.19
C PRO A 43 -15.67 37.84 -43.98
N ARG A 44 -15.87 37.21 -42.83
CA ARG A 44 -14.94 37.29 -41.71
C ARG A 44 -13.59 36.78 -42.22
N THR A 45 -12.78 37.67 -42.75
CA THR A 45 -11.36 37.41 -42.91
C THR A 45 -10.81 37.34 -41.48
N ASN A 46 -10.63 36.12 -40.98
CA ASN A 46 -9.76 35.86 -39.82
C ASN A 46 -8.37 36.36 -40.20
N ARG A 47 -8.09 37.63 -39.91
CA ARG A 47 -6.73 38.11 -39.83
C ARG A 47 -6.18 37.51 -38.54
N PRO A 48 -5.16 36.62 -38.59
CA PRO A 48 -4.51 36.20 -37.36
C PRO A 48 -4.01 37.47 -36.68
N VAL A 49 -4.40 37.65 -35.42
CA VAL A 49 -3.79 38.65 -34.55
C VAL A 49 -2.37 38.16 -34.33
N TYR A 50 -1.44 38.56 -35.20
CA TYR A 50 -0.03 38.52 -34.86
C TYR A 50 0.14 39.53 -33.74
N LEU A 51 0.06 39.05 -32.50
CA LEU A 51 0.67 39.75 -31.37
C LEU A 51 2.09 40.08 -31.83
N ARG A 52 2.43 41.38 -31.86
CA ARG A 52 3.80 41.81 -32.13
C ARG A 52 4.70 40.96 -31.22
N PRO A 53 5.87 40.48 -31.67
CA PRO A 53 6.73 39.63 -30.86
C PRO A 53 7.02 40.24 -29.47
N ALA A 54 7.01 41.57 -29.36
CA ALA A 54 7.06 42.30 -28.10
C ALA A 54 5.85 42.07 -27.16
N CYS A 55 4.62 41.96 -27.66
CA CYS A 55 3.44 41.68 -26.84
C CYS A 55 3.36 40.21 -26.42
N VAL A 56 3.81 39.28 -27.26
CA VAL A 56 3.99 37.87 -26.86
C VAL A 56 5.08 37.77 -25.80
N ALA A 57 6.21 38.45 -25.99
CA ALA A 57 7.28 38.49 -25.00
C ALA A 57 6.83 39.12 -23.69
N VAL A 58 6.07 40.23 -23.71
CA VAL A 58 5.51 40.84 -22.50
C VAL A 58 4.50 39.91 -21.83
N PHE A 59 3.62 39.24 -22.60
CA PHE A 59 2.68 38.28 -22.03
C PHE A 59 3.41 37.08 -21.39
N ILE A 60 4.40 36.51 -22.07
CA ILE A 60 5.26 35.45 -21.53
C ILE A 60 6.00 35.94 -20.29
N ILE A 61 6.60 37.13 -20.31
CA ILE A 61 7.29 37.71 -19.15
C ILE A 61 6.33 37.94 -18.00
N THR A 62 5.09 38.38 -18.27
CA THR A 62 4.09 38.65 -17.23
C THR A 62 3.55 37.34 -16.65
N VAL A 63 3.31 36.32 -17.46
CA VAL A 63 2.95 34.97 -17.00
C VAL A 63 4.09 34.35 -16.20
N LEU A 64 5.34 34.50 -16.67
CA LEU A 64 6.53 34.08 -15.93
C LEU A 64 6.67 34.87 -14.63
N LEU A 65 6.40 36.17 -14.61
CA LEU A 65 6.44 36.99 -13.38
C LEU A 65 5.34 36.61 -12.40
N ILE A 66 4.13 36.32 -12.88
CA ILE A 66 3.00 35.88 -12.06
C ILE A 66 3.29 34.48 -11.50
N GLY A 67 3.82 33.57 -12.32
CA GLY A 67 4.32 32.27 -11.86
C GLY A 67 5.45 32.41 -10.84
N PHE A 68 6.41 33.31 -11.09
CA PHE A 68 7.53 33.60 -10.19
C PHE A 68 7.08 34.19 -8.85
N LEU A 69 6.03 35.02 -8.86
CA LEU A 69 5.44 35.62 -7.66
C LEU A 69 4.52 34.65 -6.90
N ALA A 70 3.84 33.73 -7.61
CA ALA A 70 2.97 32.71 -7.00
C ALA A 70 3.78 31.55 -6.39
N ILE A 71 4.87 31.13 -7.05
CA ILE A 71 5.74 30.03 -6.62
C ILE A 71 6.81 30.53 -5.63
N GLY A 72 7.15 31.82 -5.66
CA GLY A 72 8.16 32.43 -4.79
C GLY A 72 9.58 32.32 -5.38
N PRO A 73 10.43 33.35 -5.20
CA PRO A 73 11.74 33.44 -5.85
C PRO A 73 12.70 32.31 -5.45
N GLN A 74 12.59 31.78 -4.23
CA GLN A 74 13.44 30.68 -3.76
C GLN A 74 13.08 29.34 -4.40
N ARG A 75 11.79 29.04 -4.59
CA ARG A 75 11.33 27.79 -5.23
C ARG A 75 11.67 27.74 -6.72
N VAL A 76 11.58 28.87 -7.43
CA VAL A 76 12.02 28.93 -8.84
C VAL A 76 13.53 28.74 -8.96
N ILE A 77 14.32 29.30 -8.03
CA ILE A 77 15.78 29.10 -8.02
C ILE A 77 16.15 27.65 -7.66
N ALA A 78 15.41 27.00 -6.75
CA ALA A 78 15.60 25.59 -6.41
C ALA A 78 15.20 24.67 -7.58
N ALA A 79 14.06 24.89 -8.22
CA ALA A 79 13.62 24.15 -9.41
C ALA A 79 14.53 24.35 -10.63
N VAL A 80 15.20 25.51 -10.74
CA VAL A 80 16.17 25.78 -11.82
C VAL A 80 17.59 25.27 -11.48
N ARG A 81 17.88 24.98 -10.21
CA ARG A 81 19.17 24.42 -9.75
C ARG A 81 19.14 22.91 -9.49
N GLY A 82 17.97 22.33 -9.27
CA GLY A 82 17.79 20.91 -9.01
C GLY A 82 18.08 20.08 -10.26
N LEU A 83 19.04 19.16 -10.15
CA LEU A 83 19.27 18.13 -11.18
C LEU A 83 18.22 17.01 -11.10
N LEU A 84 17.48 16.92 -9.99
CA LEU A 84 16.53 15.87 -9.69
C LEU A 84 15.14 16.43 -9.40
N GLY A 85 14.12 15.74 -9.88
CA GLY A 85 12.71 15.93 -9.56
C GLY A 85 12.11 14.67 -8.96
N TYR A 86 10.92 14.82 -8.39
CA TYR A 86 10.12 13.73 -7.87
C TYR A 86 8.74 13.72 -8.54
N ILE A 87 8.31 12.55 -9.00
CA ILE A 87 6.98 12.30 -9.55
C ILE A 87 6.36 11.16 -8.72
N PRO A 88 5.23 11.39 -8.04
CA PRO A 88 4.57 10.36 -7.24
C PRO A 88 4.29 9.09 -8.07
N GLY A 89 4.62 7.93 -7.52
CA GLY A 89 4.48 6.62 -8.16
C GLY A 89 5.64 6.25 -9.10
N VAL A 90 6.31 7.24 -9.71
CA VAL A 90 7.47 7.03 -10.60
C VAL A 90 8.80 7.15 -9.83
N GLY A 91 8.80 7.95 -8.77
CA GLY A 91 9.96 8.21 -7.93
C GLY A 91 10.82 9.38 -8.41
N ILE A 92 12.12 9.30 -8.09
CA ILE A 92 13.10 10.32 -8.46
C ILE A 92 13.44 10.22 -9.95
N VAL A 93 13.51 11.37 -10.61
CA VAL A 93 13.81 11.53 -12.05
C VAL A 93 14.84 12.63 -12.29
N GLU A 94 15.75 12.44 -13.24
CA GLU A 94 16.65 13.52 -13.66
C GLU A 94 15.92 14.58 -14.49
N GLN A 95 16.18 15.85 -14.16
CA GLN A 95 15.68 17.01 -14.87
C GLN A 95 16.76 17.48 -15.87
N GLY A 96 16.53 17.22 -17.16
CA GLY A 96 17.50 17.57 -18.21
C GLY A 96 16.96 17.42 -19.63
N SER A 97 16.03 16.49 -19.83
CA SER A 97 15.28 16.30 -21.08
C SER A 97 13.77 16.42 -20.85
N PRO A 98 12.97 16.75 -21.87
CA PRO A 98 11.51 16.79 -21.74
C PRO A 98 10.98 15.43 -21.32
N ILE A 99 10.25 15.40 -20.20
CA ILE A 99 9.56 14.20 -19.74
C ILE A 99 8.52 13.82 -20.80
N ARG A 100 8.46 12.53 -21.11
CA ARG A 100 7.47 11.96 -22.02
C ARG A 100 6.68 10.91 -21.28
N VAL A 101 5.40 10.81 -21.62
CA VAL A 101 4.48 9.85 -21.03
C VAL A 101 3.86 8.95 -22.09
N LEU A 102 3.36 7.79 -21.67
CA LEU A 102 2.54 6.94 -22.52
C LEU A 102 1.32 7.71 -23.03
N ALA A 103 1.08 7.64 -24.33
CA ALA A 103 0.00 8.40 -24.94
C ALA A 103 -1.39 7.86 -24.58
N GLU A 104 -1.50 6.54 -24.43
CA GLU A 104 -2.69 5.83 -24.00
C GLU A 104 -2.30 4.43 -23.48
N PRO A 105 -3.01 3.87 -22.49
CA PRO A 105 -2.77 2.50 -22.02
C PRO A 105 -2.87 1.47 -23.16
N VAL A 106 -2.00 0.47 -23.14
CA VAL A 106 -1.92 -0.56 -24.20
C VAL A 106 -2.21 -1.92 -23.59
N THR A 107 -3.16 -2.67 -24.16
CA THR A 107 -3.51 -4.03 -23.70
C THR A 107 -3.34 -5.04 -24.83
N VAL A 108 -2.75 -6.19 -24.52
CA VAL A 108 -2.68 -7.35 -25.40
C VAL A 108 -3.23 -8.56 -24.65
N THR A 109 -4.19 -9.25 -25.27
CA THR A 109 -4.83 -10.45 -24.71
C THR A 109 -4.53 -11.66 -25.60
N ARG A 110 -4.05 -12.76 -25.02
CA ARG A 110 -3.81 -14.05 -25.69
C ARG A 110 -4.17 -15.18 -24.74
N ASN A 111 -4.98 -16.14 -25.20
CA ASN A 111 -5.47 -17.26 -24.40
C ASN A 111 -6.04 -16.79 -23.05
N GLU A 112 -6.92 -15.80 -23.08
CA GLU A 112 -7.62 -15.22 -21.91
C GLU A 112 -6.70 -14.49 -20.90
N ILE A 113 -5.38 -14.64 -21.04
CA ILE A 113 -4.39 -13.86 -20.31
C ILE A 113 -4.25 -12.48 -20.96
N SER A 114 -4.25 -11.42 -20.17
CA SER A 114 -4.09 -10.04 -20.63
C SER A 114 -2.89 -9.36 -19.98
N ILE A 115 -2.06 -8.70 -20.78
CA ILE A 115 -1.02 -7.79 -20.29
C ILE A 115 -1.44 -6.38 -20.66
N LYS A 116 -1.50 -5.49 -19.68
CA LYS A 116 -1.84 -4.07 -19.86
C LYS A 116 -0.68 -3.21 -19.35
N VAL A 117 -0.08 -2.42 -20.22
CA VAL A 117 0.78 -1.29 -19.83
C VAL A 117 -0.14 -0.11 -19.52
N THR A 118 -0.15 0.33 -18.27
CA THR A 118 -1.09 1.31 -17.74
C THR A 118 -0.54 2.72 -17.87
N SER A 119 0.74 2.89 -17.59
CA SER A 119 1.45 4.15 -17.69
C SER A 119 2.91 3.87 -18.08
N ALA A 120 3.55 4.90 -18.62
CA ALA A 120 5.00 4.90 -18.76
C ALA A 120 5.49 6.33 -18.65
N THR A 121 6.61 6.53 -17.96
CA THR A 121 7.24 7.83 -17.76
C THR A 121 8.71 7.73 -18.16
N LEU A 122 9.11 8.56 -19.12
CA LEU A 122 10.46 8.59 -19.66
C LEU A 122 11.15 9.86 -19.15
N SER A 123 12.27 9.68 -18.45
CA SER A 123 13.18 10.75 -18.04
C SER A 123 14.55 10.56 -18.73
N ALA A 124 15.51 11.44 -18.43
CA ALA A 124 16.85 11.36 -19.02
C ALA A 124 17.64 10.13 -18.52
N ASP A 125 17.35 9.68 -17.30
CA ASP A 125 18.08 8.61 -16.60
C ASP A 125 17.41 7.24 -16.71
N LYS A 126 16.09 7.18 -16.92
CA LYS A 126 15.33 5.92 -16.93
C LYS A 126 14.03 5.97 -17.72
N THR A 127 13.48 4.79 -17.96
CA THR A 127 12.11 4.59 -18.45
C THR A 127 11.34 3.77 -17.43
N HIS A 128 10.37 4.39 -16.77
CA HIS A 128 9.46 3.71 -15.85
C HIS A 128 8.26 3.18 -16.63
N ILE A 129 7.89 1.92 -16.42
CA ILE A 129 6.71 1.30 -17.05
C ILE A 129 5.92 0.59 -15.97
N GLU A 130 4.68 1.02 -15.80
CA GLU A 130 3.71 0.29 -15.01
C GLU A 130 2.94 -0.65 -15.94
N TYR A 131 2.94 -1.93 -15.60
CA TYR A 131 2.17 -2.93 -16.31
C TYR A 131 1.51 -3.88 -15.35
N ARG A 132 0.46 -4.53 -15.81
CA ARG A 132 -0.33 -5.48 -15.04
C ARG A 132 -0.61 -6.70 -15.90
N ILE A 133 -0.51 -7.88 -15.32
CA ILE A 133 -0.81 -9.16 -15.97
C ILE A 133 -2.04 -9.76 -15.28
N PHE A 134 -2.98 -10.27 -16.07
CA PHE A 134 -4.24 -10.79 -15.59
C PHE A 134 -4.62 -12.12 -16.23
N GLY A 135 -5.35 -12.95 -15.50
CA GLY A 135 -5.97 -14.18 -16.00
C GLY A 135 -4.99 -15.35 -16.16
N VAL A 136 -3.88 -15.33 -15.42
CA VAL A 136 -2.91 -16.43 -15.45
C VAL A 136 -3.43 -17.55 -14.55
N PRO A 137 -3.78 -18.72 -15.09
CA PRO A 137 -4.35 -19.79 -14.29
C PRO A 137 -3.30 -20.36 -13.32
N GLY A 138 -3.71 -20.81 -12.14
CA GLY A 138 -2.82 -21.34 -11.11
C GLY A 138 -2.05 -22.57 -11.58
N SER A 139 -2.68 -23.36 -12.44
CA SER A 139 -2.07 -24.52 -13.10
C SER A 139 -0.92 -24.16 -14.06
N ALA A 140 -0.68 -22.86 -14.31
CA ALA A 140 0.50 -22.38 -15.01
C ALA A 140 1.72 -22.19 -14.11
N TYR A 141 1.56 -22.18 -12.79
CA TYR A 141 2.64 -22.06 -11.82
C TYR A 141 3.08 -23.43 -11.30
N PRO A 142 4.33 -23.56 -10.82
CA PRO A 142 4.78 -24.77 -10.15
C PRO A 142 3.98 -25.01 -8.86
N ASP A 143 3.58 -26.26 -8.63
CA ASP A 143 2.93 -26.75 -7.40
C ASP A 143 3.94 -26.99 -6.27
N ARG A 144 5.23 -26.83 -6.56
CA ARG A 144 6.34 -27.02 -5.62
C ARG A 144 7.41 -25.95 -5.79
N GLU A 145 7.92 -25.44 -4.67
CA GLU A 145 8.94 -24.38 -4.63
C GLU A 145 10.29 -24.79 -5.25
N ASP A 146 10.60 -26.09 -5.36
CA ASP A 146 11.85 -26.56 -6.00
C ASP A 146 11.81 -26.55 -7.53
N ILE A 147 10.63 -26.32 -8.11
CA ILE A 147 10.44 -26.19 -9.55
C ILE A 147 10.36 -24.70 -9.88
N MET A 148 11.41 -24.17 -10.52
CA MET A 148 11.39 -22.79 -11.00
C MET A 148 10.77 -22.71 -12.39
N GLY A 149 9.82 -21.79 -12.59
CA GLY A 149 9.29 -21.45 -13.90
C GLY A 149 10.18 -20.45 -14.66
N CYS A 150 9.56 -19.65 -15.52
CA CYS A 150 10.24 -18.61 -16.30
C CYS A 150 10.92 -17.54 -15.42
N THR A 151 12.20 -17.27 -15.65
CA THR A 151 12.97 -16.20 -14.98
C THR A 151 13.56 -15.18 -15.95
N LYS A 152 13.13 -15.20 -17.22
CA LYS A 152 13.67 -14.30 -18.25
C LYS A 152 13.15 -12.87 -18.01
N PRO A 153 14.03 -11.86 -17.92
CA PRO A 153 13.60 -10.49 -17.70
C PRO A 153 12.93 -9.90 -18.94
N GLU A 154 12.03 -8.95 -18.70
CA GLU A 154 11.45 -8.10 -19.74
C GLU A 154 12.47 -7.08 -20.26
N TYR A 155 12.22 -6.56 -21.46
CA TYR A 155 13.06 -5.51 -22.06
C TYR A 155 12.24 -4.64 -22.99
N LEU A 156 12.78 -3.45 -23.32
CA LEU A 156 12.20 -2.58 -24.35
C LEU A 156 12.97 -2.74 -25.65
N ARG A 157 12.26 -2.80 -26.77
CA ARG A 157 12.85 -2.85 -28.11
C ARG A 157 12.48 -1.59 -28.88
N LEU A 158 13.49 -0.83 -29.28
CA LEU A 158 13.33 0.39 -30.06
C LEU A 158 13.03 0.08 -31.55
N PRO A 159 12.50 1.04 -32.32
CA PRO A 159 12.20 0.83 -33.75
C PRO A 159 13.41 0.46 -34.62
N ASP A 160 14.62 0.83 -34.21
CA ASP A 160 15.87 0.47 -34.88
C ASP A 160 16.39 -0.94 -34.51
N GLY A 161 15.67 -1.65 -33.62
CA GLY A 161 16.02 -2.97 -33.13
C GLY A 161 16.87 -2.98 -31.85
N THR A 162 17.30 -1.81 -31.36
CA THR A 162 18.05 -1.71 -30.09
C THR A 162 17.21 -2.25 -28.94
N GLN A 163 17.82 -3.08 -28.08
CA GLN A 163 17.19 -3.60 -26.87
C GLN A 163 17.73 -2.86 -25.66
N LEU A 164 16.81 -2.34 -24.85
CA LEU A 164 17.05 -1.63 -23.60
C LEU A 164 16.68 -2.56 -22.44
N ALA A 165 17.66 -2.84 -21.58
CA ALA A 165 17.49 -3.81 -20.51
C ALA A 165 16.66 -3.24 -19.34
N ARG A 166 16.02 -4.15 -18.59
CA ARG A 166 15.45 -3.84 -17.28
C ARG A 166 16.57 -3.61 -16.25
N LYS A 167 16.42 -2.58 -15.41
CA LYS A 167 17.30 -2.20 -14.30
C LYS A 167 16.46 -1.99 -13.04
N GLY A 168 16.42 -3.01 -12.18
CA GLY A 168 15.54 -3.00 -11.01
C GLY A 168 14.06 -2.94 -11.43
N ASN A 169 13.35 -1.92 -10.96
CA ASN A 169 11.94 -1.69 -11.31
C ASN A 169 11.75 -0.85 -12.59
N ASP A 170 12.84 -0.34 -13.17
CA ASP A 170 12.82 0.54 -14.34
C ASP A 170 13.52 -0.10 -15.55
N PHE A 171 13.53 0.60 -16.68
CA PHE A 171 14.28 0.25 -17.89
C PHE A 171 15.32 1.33 -18.21
N GLU A 172 16.30 0.98 -19.04
CA GLU A 172 17.24 1.97 -19.58
C GLU A 172 16.50 3.13 -20.29
N PRO A 173 17.07 4.35 -20.24
CA PRO A 173 16.43 5.53 -20.78
C PRO A 173 16.26 5.40 -22.30
N ILE A 174 15.04 5.69 -22.77
CA ILE A 174 14.78 5.79 -24.20
C ILE A 174 15.38 7.10 -24.73
N PRO A 175 16.23 7.07 -25.78
CA PRO A 175 16.87 8.28 -26.31
C PRO A 175 15.89 9.40 -26.68
N ASP A 176 16.36 10.64 -26.59
CA ASP A 176 15.62 11.81 -27.03
C ASP A 176 15.21 11.70 -28.51
N GLY A 177 13.96 12.03 -28.81
CA GLY A 177 13.39 11.95 -30.16
C GLY A 177 12.83 10.58 -30.55
N VAL A 178 13.09 9.52 -29.77
CA VAL A 178 12.47 8.19 -29.99
C VAL A 178 11.13 8.11 -29.26
N ASN A 179 10.02 8.23 -29.98
CA ASN A 179 8.67 8.32 -29.38
C ASN A 179 7.86 7.02 -29.49
N ALA A 180 8.51 5.90 -29.74
CA ALA A 180 7.89 4.58 -29.74
C ALA A 180 8.88 3.52 -29.28
N ALA A 181 8.38 2.50 -28.60
CA ALA A 181 9.12 1.29 -28.24
C ALA A 181 8.16 0.11 -28.17
N THR A 182 8.68 -1.12 -28.23
CA THR A 182 7.91 -2.32 -27.94
C THR A 182 8.32 -2.84 -26.58
N PHE A 183 7.39 -2.94 -25.64
CA PHE A 183 7.61 -3.68 -24.40
C PHE A 183 7.52 -5.17 -24.69
N VAL A 184 8.60 -5.91 -24.41
CA VAL A 184 8.71 -7.33 -24.71
C VAL A 184 8.84 -8.11 -23.41
N MET A 185 7.91 -9.03 -23.18
CA MET A 185 7.95 -9.99 -22.09
C MET A 185 8.14 -11.40 -22.65
N PRO A 186 9.35 -12.00 -22.52
CA PRO A 186 9.65 -13.31 -23.10
C PRO A 186 8.72 -14.42 -22.60
N CYS A 187 8.38 -14.41 -21.32
CA CYS A 187 7.40 -15.28 -20.68
C CYS A 187 6.97 -14.62 -19.35
N ILE A 188 5.80 -15.01 -18.84
CA ILE A 188 5.30 -14.50 -17.55
C ILE A 188 6.13 -15.10 -16.43
N PHE A 189 6.59 -14.28 -15.50
CA PHE A 189 7.48 -14.70 -14.41
C PHE A 189 6.93 -15.91 -13.65
N ASN A 190 7.80 -16.87 -13.38
CA ASN A 190 7.58 -18.14 -12.70
C ASN A 190 6.53 -19.09 -13.33
N THR A 191 6.02 -18.80 -14.53
CA THR A 191 5.12 -19.74 -15.23
C THR A 191 5.90 -20.90 -15.87
N LEU A 192 5.30 -22.10 -15.87
CA LEU A 192 5.87 -23.32 -16.43
C LEU A 192 5.86 -23.27 -17.98
N PRO A 193 6.89 -23.85 -18.64
CA PRO A 193 6.97 -23.85 -20.11
C PRO A 193 5.72 -24.40 -20.79
N GLY A 194 5.18 -23.66 -21.76
CA GLY A 194 4.01 -24.05 -22.55
C GLY A 194 2.66 -23.92 -21.83
N LYS A 195 2.62 -23.47 -20.58
CA LYS A 195 1.37 -23.20 -19.85
C LYS A 195 0.79 -21.82 -20.13
N THR A 196 1.63 -20.86 -20.50
CA THR A 196 1.20 -19.52 -20.92
C THR A 196 1.78 -19.20 -22.31
N PRO A 197 1.20 -18.25 -23.06
CA PRO A 197 1.80 -17.76 -24.29
C PRO A 197 3.19 -17.14 -24.03
N ASP A 198 4.15 -17.46 -24.89
CA ASP A 198 5.48 -16.83 -24.85
C ASP A 198 5.56 -15.60 -25.77
N ASN A 199 6.57 -14.76 -25.53
CA ASN A 199 6.96 -13.59 -26.32
C ASN A 199 5.80 -12.60 -26.54
N TRP A 200 5.39 -11.96 -25.47
CA TRP A 200 4.41 -10.87 -25.52
C TRP A 200 5.07 -9.60 -26.02
N GLU A 201 4.38 -8.89 -26.91
CA GLU A 201 4.86 -7.63 -27.50
C GLU A 201 3.77 -6.57 -27.43
N LEU A 202 4.03 -5.47 -26.74
CA LEU A 202 3.12 -4.35 -26.57
C LEU A 202 3.74 -3.11 -27.20
N SER A 203 3.10 -2.57 -28.25
CA SER A 203 3.59 -1.38 -28.96
C SER A 203 3.21 -0.13 -28.19
N LEU A 204 4.21 0.59 -27.69
CA LEU A 204 4.06 1.79 -26.87
C LEU A 204 4.34 3.03 -27.73
N ARG A 205 3.48 4.06 -27.58
CA ARG A 205 3.65 5.38 -28.17
C ARG A 205 3.78 6.42 -27.07
N PHE A 206 4.78 7.28 -27.17
CA PHE A 206 5.05 8.31 -26.18
C PHE A 206 4.72 9.70 -26.73
N ILE A 207 4.20 10.56 -25.86
CA ILE A 207 3.94 11.98 -26.11
C ILE A 207 4.67 12.81 -25.05
N THR A 208 4.88 14.10 -25.32
CA THR A 208 5.37 15.02 -24.28
C THR A 208 4.42 14.99 -23.08
N ALA A 209 4.99 15.02 -21.87
CA ALA A 209 4.22 15.11 -20.64
C ALA A 209 3.24 16.30 -20.70
N PRO A 210 2.00 16.11 -20.24
CA PRO A 210 1.02 17.18 -20.26
C PRO A 210 1.43 18.30 -19.27
N PRO A 211 1.02 19.57 -19.50
CA PRO A 211 1.50 20.71 -18.70
C PRO A 211 1.13 20.66 -17.22
N ASP A 212 0.18 19.81 -16.84
CA ASP A 212 -0.31 19.57 -15.48
C ASP A 212 0.44 18.44 -14.76
N LEU A 213 1.39 17.73 -15.42
CA LEU A 213 2.29 16.81 -14.73
C LEU A 213 3.19 17.61 -13.78
N ILE A 214 2.94 17.48 -12.49
CA ILE A 214 3.71 18.18 -11.45
C ILE A 214 4.99 17.38 -11.17
N VAL A 215 6.13 17.98 -11.46
CA VAL A 215 7.44 17.48 -11.03
C VAL A 215 7.89 18.30 -9.84
N MET A 216 7.99 17.66 -8.68
CA MET A 216 8.32 18.33 -7.42
C MET A 216 9.84 18.41 -7.23
N PRO A 217 10.38 19.50 -6.65
CA PRO A 217 11.81 19.66 -6.49
C PRO A 217 12.37 18.72 -5.41
N VAL A 218 13.54 18.13 -5.68
CA VAL A 218 14.35 17.43 -4.69
C VAL A 218 15.43 18.40 -4.21
N ILE A 219 15.43 18.72 -2.90
CA ILE A 219 16.31 19.72 -2.31
C ILE A 219 17.42 19.02 -1.51
N ASP A 220 18.67 19.27 -1.92
CA ASP A 220 19.84 18.87 -1.16
C ASP A 220 20.07 19.82 0.01
N LEU A 221 20.09 19.27 1.22
CA LEU A 221 20.39 20.02 2.43
C LEU A 221 21.89 19.92 2.72
N VAL A 222 22.71 20.71 2.01
CA VAL A 222 24.18 20.76 2.23
C VAL A 222 24.67 22.18 2.51
N PRO A 223 25.49 22.38 3.58
CA PRO A 223 25.72 21.40 4.63
C PRO A 223 24.44 21.24 5.45
N SER A 224 24.13 20.01 5.85
CA SER A 224 22.98 19.70 6.71
C SER A 224 22.89 20.74 7.83
N PRO A 225 21.72 21.33 8.12
CA PRO A 225 21.59 22.23 9.24
C PRO A 225 22.12 21.49 10.48
N GLN A 226 23.26 21.92 10.99
CA GLN A 226 23.77 21.43 12.26
C GLN A 226 22.69 21.75 13.28
N ALA A 227 22.13 20.73 13.92
CA ALA A 227 21.23 20.88 15.03
C ALA A 227 21.83 21.92 15.99
N SER A 228 21.14 23.05 16.14
CA SER A 228 21.63 24.12 17.00
C SER A 228 21.56 23.65 18.44
N LEU A 229 22.71 23.58 19.11
CA LEU A 229 22.82 23.25 20.52
C LEU A 229 22.08 24.33 21.34
N ILE A 230 20.96 23.96 21.97
CA ILE A 230 20.48 24.61 23.18
C ILE A 230 20.66 23.61 24.31
N PRO A 231 21.55 23.86 25.29
CA PRO A 231 21.64 23.01 26.46
C PRO A 231 20.42 23.28 27.35
N GLU A 232 19.43 22.40 27.33
CA GLU A 232 18.43 22.37 28.40
C GLU A 232 19.01 21.63 29.61
N THR A 233 19.54 22.41 30.54
CA THR A 233 19.53 22.03 31.95
C THR A 233 18.10 22.00 32.46
N THR A 234 17.50 20.82 32.50
CA THR A 234 16.43 20.51 33.46
C THR A 234 16.54 19.07 33.90
N ALA A 235 16.77 18.90 35.20
CA ALA A 235 16.97 17.62 35.85
C ALA A 235 15.73 16.72 35.73
N VAL A 236 15.93 15.49 35.27
CA VAL A 236 15.03 14.36 35.54
C VAL A 236 15.38 13.82 36.93
N PRO A 237 14.41 13.54 37.82
CA PRO A 237 14.68 12.91 39.10
C PRO A 237 15.21 11.49 38.91
N GLU A 238 16.29 11.18 39.60
CA GLU A 238 16.91 9.85 39.65
C GLU A 238 15.89 8.74 39.96
N ALA A 239 15.68 7.84 39.00
CA ALA A 239 15.30 6.47 39.28
C ALA A 239 15.98 5.56 38.25
N SER A 240 16.71 4.57 38.74
CA SER A 240 17.55 3.60 38.01
C SER A 240 18.97 4.09 37.68
N GLY A 241 19.94 3.61 38.44
CA GLY A 241 21.36 3.91 38.31
C GLY A 241 22.04 3.20 37.13
N ALA A 242 21.80 3.68 35.92
CA ALA A 242 22.66 3.44 34.78
C ALA A 242 23.37 4.75 34.42
N THR A 243 24.70 4.75 34.45
CA THR A 243 25.49 5.90 34.00
C THR A 243 25.53 5.83 32.47
N PRO A 244 25.07 6.85 31.72
CA PRO A 244 25.18 6.84 30.27
C PRO A 244 26.66 6.81 29.90
N THR A 245 27.06 5.88 29.04
CA THR A 245 28.41 5.83 28.47
C THR A 245 28.62 7.09 27.61
N SER A 246 29.40 8.02 28.14
CA SER A 246 29.80 9.26 27.48
C SER A 246 30.59 8.95 26.19
N GLY A 247 30.00 9.20 25.02
CA GLY A 247 30.78 9.24 23.76
C GLY A 247 30.06 8.95 22.44
N VAL A 248 28.81 8.45 22.43
CA VAL A 248 28.11 8.15 21.16
C VAL A 248 27.35 9.39 20.68
N ASN A 249 27.63 9.83 19.45
CA ASN A 249 26.84 10.89 18.81
C ASN A 249 25.49 10.31 18.41
N ASN A 250 24.44 10.65 19.14
CA ASN A 250 23.09 10.17 18.90
C ASN A 250 22.26 11.12 18.01
N GLN A 251 22.88 12.11 17.36
CA GLN A 251 22.17 13.03 16.48
C GLN A 251 22.01 12.47 15.07
N ILE A 252 20.77 12.33 14.60
CA ILE A 252 20.49 12.02 13.20
C ILE A 252 20.83 13.22 12.32
N THR A 253 21.20 12.96 11.07
CA THR A 253 21.42 14.00 10.07
C THR A 253 20.34 13.92 9.00
N ILE A 254 19.72 15.03 8.65
CA ILE A 254 18.77 15.10 7.53
C ILE A 254 19.53 15.64 6.32
N ILE A 255 19.53 14.87 5.24
CA ILE A 255 20.40 15.11 4.08
C ILE A 255 19.61 15.60 2.87
N LYS A 256 18.32 15.27 2.75
CA LYS A 256 17.46 15.75 1.67
C LYS A 256 16.03 16.00 2.16
N GLU A 257 15.40 16.98 1.53
CA GLU A 257 13.98 17.33 1.67
C GLU A 257 13.34 17.26 0.27
N ILE A 258 12.21 16.56 0.16
CA ILE A 258 11.45 16.44 -1.08
C ILE A 258 10.04 16.95 -0.80
N GLU A 259 9.59 17.98 -1.51
CA GLU A 259 8.21 18.44 -1.40
C GLU A 259 7.28 17.41 -2.07
N THR A 260 6.14 17.09 -1.43
CA THR A 260 5.07 16.27 -2.00
C THR A 260 3.83 17.11 -2.28
N SER A 261 2.77 16.57 -2.87
CA SER A 261 1.51 17.32 -3.04
C SER A 261 0.92 17.76 -1.71
N GLU A 262 1.07 16.96 -0.64
CA GLU A 262 0.43 17.15 0.66
C GLU A 262 1.39 17.49 1.82
N GLY A 263 2.70 17.41 1.59
CA GLY A 263 3.69 17.69 2.62
C GLY A 263 5.12 17.48 2.15
N TYR A 264 5.86 16.60 2.82
CA TYR A 264 7.28 16.36 2.56
C TYR A 264 7.67 14.88 2.69
N ILE A 265 8.74 14.49 2.00
CA ILE A 265 9.54 13.31 2.30
C ILE A 265 10.89 13.79 2.84
N LEU A 266 11.28 13.28 4.00
CA LEU A 266 12.61 13.49 4.58
C LEU A 266 13.48 12.27 4.35
N VAL A 267 14.71 12.55 3.93
CA VAL A 267 15.77 11.55 3.85
C VAL A 267 16.82 11.93 4.88
N GLY A 268 17.04 11.05 5.84
CA GLY A 268 18.10 11.21 6.81
C GLY A 268 19.03 10.02 6.89
N GLN A 269 20.10 10.22 7.66
CA GLN A 269 21.20 9.31 7.84
C GLN A 269 21.52 9.21 9.33
N PHE A 270 21.72 7.98 9.80
CA PHE A 270 22.21 7.75 11.17
C PHE A 270 23.73 8.01 11.26
N PRO A 271 24.21 8.58 12.38
CA PRO A 271 25.58 9.10 12.50
C PRO A 271 26.70 8.05 12.47
N PHE A 272 26.42 6.76 12.71
CA PHE A 272 27.24 5.56 12.44
C PHE A 272 26.70 4.39 13.29
N GLN A 273 26.80 3.16 12.79
CA GLN A 273 26.24 1.94 13.39
C GLN A 273 27.35 1.07 14.01
N GLY A 274 27.37 0.92 15.34
CA GLY A 274 28.08 -0.13 16.09
C GLY A 274 29.62 -0.21 15.95
N PRO A 275 30.35 -0.75 16.95
CA PRO A 275 31.69 -1.30 16.75
C PRO A 275 31.71 -2.38 15.64
N PRO A 276 32.87 -2.67 15.01
CA PRO A 276 32.99 -3.75 14.03
C PRO A 276 32.52 -5.09 14.60
N GLY A 277 31.46 -5.67 14.01
CA GLY A 277 30.84 -6.92 14.47
C GLY A 277 29.48 -6.77 15.16
N GLU A 278 29.06 -5.54 15.44
CA GLU A 278 27.70 -5.22 15.92
C GLU A 278 26.86 -4.65 14.76
N GLN A 279 25.66 -5.19 14.57
CA GLN A 279 24.64 -4.61 13.71
C GLN A 279 23.67 -3.80 14.56
N VAL A 280 23.14 -2.71 14.02
CA VAL A 280 22.12 -1.93 14.73
C VAL A 280 20.77 -2.27 14.14
N GLU A 281 19.88 -2.82 14.97
CA GLU A 281 18.47 -2.89 14.66
C GLU A 281 17.79 -1.60 15.05
N ARG A 282 16.89 -1.13 14.19
CA ARG A 282 16.13 0.08 14.40
C ARG A 282 14.75 -0.33 14.87
N GLY A 283 14.36 0.22 16.01
CA GLY A 283 13.02 0.13 16.53
C GLY A 283 12.18 1.29 16.02
N ASP A 284 11.26 1.71 16.88
CA ASP A 284 10.24 2.69 16.54
C ASP A 284 10.81 4.07 16.27
N ALA A 285 10.11 4.78 15.41
CA ALA A 285 10.36 6.17 15.13
C ALA A 285 9.13 7.01 15.40
N GLU A 286 9.36 8.21 15.90
CA GLU A 286 8.32 9.13 16.35
C GLU A 286 8.67 10.53 15.85
N ILE A 287 7.64 11.25 15.40
CA ILE A 287 7.76 12.64 14.98
C ILE A 287 6.76 13.46 15.80
N ARG A 288 7.23 14.52 16.45
CA ARG A 288 6.38 15.49 17.15
C ARG A 288 6.63 16.89 16.62
N ASP A 289 5.57 17.66 16.48
CA ASP A 289 5.67 19.08 16.13
C ASP A 289 6.12 19.93 17.34
N GLU A 290 6.32 21.24 17.15
CA GLU A 290 6.79 22.14 18.23
C GLU A 290 5.80 22.20 19.42
N THR A 291 4.52 21.91 19.19
CA THR A 291 3.49 21.89 20.24
C THR A 291 3.46 20.57 21.03
N GLY A 292 4.24 19.58 20.58
CA GLY A 292 4.22 18.21 21.09
C GLY A 292 3.17 17.33 20.43
N LYS A 293 2.46 17.82 19.41
CA LYS A 293 1.49 17.03 18.63
C LYS A 293 2.24 15.94 17.87
N GLU A 294 1.77 14.72 17.95
CA GLU A 294 2.30 13.62 17.15
C GLU A 294 2.01 13.83 15.66
N VAL A 295 2.98 13.49 14.82
CA VAL A 295 2.92 13.63 13.38
C VAL A 295 3.00 12.25 12.77
N ALA A 296 1.89 11.80 12.19
CA ALA A 296 1.87 10.56 11.45
C ALA A 296 2.75 10.63 10.20
N PHE A 297 3.41 9.53 9.90
CA PHE A 297 4.26 9.38 8.72
C PHE A 297 4.10 8.00 8.11
N ALA A 298 4.43 7.90 6.82
CA ALA A 298 4.51 6.65 6.07
C ALA A 298 5.90 6.49 5.46
N HIS A 299 6.22 5.29 4.99
CA HIS A 299 7.46 5.03 4.25
C HIS A 299 7.22 5.10 2.74
N PRO A 300 7.89 6.01 2.01
CA PRO A 300 7.71 6.14 0.57
C PRO A 300 8.21 4.88 -0.15
N GLN A 301 7.39 4.34 -1.06
CA GLN A 301 7.71 3.11 -1.81
C GLN A 301 8.51 3.39 -3.10
N ASP A 302 8.48 4.63 -3.57
CA ASP A 302 9.06 5.09 -4.84
C ASP A 302 10.35 5.90 -4.66
N VAL A 303 10.89 5.97 -3.44
CA VAL A 303 12.16 6.64 -3.12
C VAL A 303 13.12 5.63 -2.49
N SER A 304 14.33 5.55 -3.04
CA SER A 304 15.38 4.65 -2.57
C SER A 304 16.76 5.32 -2.56
N PRO A 305 17.75 4.79 -1.81
CA PRO A 305 19.12 5.32 -1.83
C PRO A 305 19.69 5.43 -3.25
N ASN A 306 19.53 4.37 -4.06
CA ASN A 306 20.01 4.34 -5.45
C ASN A 306 19.40 5.46 -6.30
N SER A 307 18.09 5.69 -6.17
CA SER A 307 17.39 6.74 -6.92
C SER A 307 17.86 8.16 -6.57
N LEU A 308 18.53 8.33 -5.43
CA LEU A 308 19.05 9.61 -4.94
C LEU A 308 20.57 9.74 -5.11
N GLY A 309 21.23 8.78 -5.76
CA GLY A 309 22.69 8.72 -5.90
C GLY A 309 23.43 8.44 -4.59
N LEU A 310 22.76 7.82 -3.61
CA LEU A 310 23.33 7.44 -2.32
C LEU A 310 23.83 5.99 -2.35
N ASP A 311 24.68 5.62 -1.38
CA ASP A 311 25.14 4.23 -1.22
C ASP A 311 23.95 3.31 -0.85
N PRO A 312 23.61 2.28 -1.63
CA PRO A 312 22.52 1.37 -1.28
C PRO A 312 22.66 0.68 0.08
N ASN A 313 23.87 0.57 0.62
CA ASN A 313 24.13 -0.04 1.93
C ASN A 313 24.27 1.00 3.06
N GLY A 314 24.03 2.28 2.77
CA GLY A 314 24.15 3.34 3.76
C GLY A 314 23.03 3.34 4.79
N PRO A 315 23.26 3.91 6.00
CA PRO A 315 22.30 3.84 7.09
C PRO A 315 21.23 4.93 6.97
N TYR A 316 20.43 4.88 5.91
CA TYR A 316 19.41 5.88 5.59
C TYR A 316 18.04 5.53 6.14
N TRP A 317 17.21 6.55 6.36
CA TRP A 317 15.79 6.43 6.69
C TRP A 317 14.96 7.40 5.86
N PHE A 318 13.71 7.04 5.62
CA PHE A 318 12.78 7.74 4.74
C PHE A 318 11.43 7.88 5.43
N MET A 319 10.91 9.10 5.53
CA MET A 319 9.62 9.38 6.15
C MET A 319 8.84 10.38 5.31
N GLN A 320 7.60 10.06 4.99
CA GLN A 320 6.66 10.91 4.28
C GLN A 320 5.55 11.35 5.24
N PHE A 321 5.25 12.64 5.33
CA PHE A 321 4.17 13.15 6.19
C PHE A 321 3.46 14.34 5.56
N LYS A 322 2.23 14.59 6.01
CA LYS A 322 1.41 15.74 5.59
C LYS A 322 1.85 16.99 6.35
N ALA A 323 1.95 18.13 5.67
CA ALA A 323 2.46 19.36 6.27
C ALA A 323 1.35 20.30 6.82
N ALA A 324 0.09 20.07 6.42
CA ALA A 324 -1.01 20.92 6.81
C ALA A 324 -1.21 20.93 8.33
N GLY A 325 -1.24 22.13 8.92
CA GLY A 325 -1.49 22.33 10.36
C GLY A 325 -0.30 22.04 11.29
N LEU A 326 0.87 21.65 10.77
CA LEU A 326 2.06 21.40 11.59
C LEU A 326 2.76 22.68 12.04
N VAL A 327 3.31 22.66 13.26
CA VAL A 327 4.17 23.73 13.79
C VAL A 327 5.62 23.26 13.87
N TYR A 328 6.53 24.05 13.32
CA TYR A 328 7.95 23.71 13.21
C TYR A 328 8.80 24.43 14.27
N PRO A 329 9.91 23.85 14.75
CA PRO A 329 10.58 22.64 14.23
C PRO A 329 9.89 21.33 14.64
N LEU A 330 9.99 20.31 13.77
CA LEU A 330 9.64 18.94 14.14
C LEU A 330 10.79 18.32 14.93
N ASN A 331 10.46 17.62 15.99
CA ASN A 331 11.34 16.75 16.76
C ASN A 331 11.18 15.32 16.25
N LEU A 332 12.29 14.68 15.89
CA LEU A 332 12.32 13.29 15.44
C LEU A 332 13.08 12.47 16.48
N SER A 333 12.48 11.39 16.93
CA SER A 333 13.06 10.41 17.84
C SER A 333 13.07 9.04 17.17
N PHE A 334 14.14 8.27 17.39
CA PHE A 334 14.29 6.90 16.94
C PHE A 334 14.80 6.07 18.11
N SER A 335 14.28 4.85 18.23
CA SER A 335 14.81 3.83 19.13
C SER A 335 15.46 2.70 18.33
N GLY A 336 16.22 1.86 19.02
CA GLY A 336 16.88 0.71 18.43
C GLY A 336 17.74 0.01 19.46
N PHE A 337 18.47 -1.00 19.03
CA PHE A 337 19.38 -1.77 19.86
C PHE A 337 20.46 -2.40 19.00
N THR A 338 21.58 -2.77 19.62
CA THR A 338 22.61 -3.52 18.90
C THR A 338 22.29 -5.00 18.90
N ILE A 339 22.70 -5.65 17.82
CA ILE A 339 22.70 -7.09 17.66
C ILE A 339 24.16 -7.49 17.50
N GLN A 340 24.60 -8.44 18.31
CA GLN A 340 25.96 -8.94 18.26
C GLN A 340 25.96 -10.46 18.24
N GLN A 341 26.96 -11.04 17.57
CA GLN A 341 27.31 -12.43 17.74
C GLN A 341 28.14 -12.61 19.02
N ALA A 342 27.65 -13.38 19.99
CA ALA A 342 28.28 -13.52 21.31
C ALA A 342 29.69 -14.14 21.24
N ASP A 343 29.86 -15.25 20.50
CA ASP A 343 31.15 -15.84 20.13
C ASP A 343 31.02 -16.60 18.80
N PRO A 344 31.69 -16.18 17.72
CA PRO A 344 31.58 -16.81 16.41
C PRO A 344 32.14 -18.24 16.33
N ASN A 345 32.98 -18.65 17.28
CA ASN A 345 33.58 -19.99 17.28
C ASN A 345 32.88 -20.95 18.25
N ALA A 346 31.96 -20.45 19.08
CA ALA A 346 31.24 -21.27 20.02
C ALA A 346 30.23 -22.16 19.27
N THR A 347 30.28 -23.46 19.60
CA THR A 347 29.31 -24.44 19.14
C THR A 347 28.87 -25.29 20.31
N ALA A 348 27.64 -25.80 20.24
CA ALA A 348 27.09 -26.73 21.23
C ALA A 348 26.36 -27.86 20.50
N GLU A 349 26.38 -29.06 21.06
CA GLU A 349 25.71 -30.21 20.45
C GLU A 349 24.75 -30.87 21.43
N PHE A 350 23.64 -31.34 20.89
CA PHE A 350 22.73 -32.25 21.59
C PHE A 350 22.24 -33.32 20.62
N THR A 351 21.63 -34.36 21.17
CA THR A 351 21.04 -35.43 20.38
C THR A 351 19.57 -35.60 20.73
N PHE A 352 18.76 -35.98 19.75
CA PHE A 352 17.40 -36.44 20.00
C PHE A 352 17.07 -37.60 19.07
N ASP A 353 16.17 -38.48 19.51
CA ASP A 353 15.71 -39.61 18.70
C ASP A 353 14.38 -39.27 18.03
N ALA A 354 14.44 -39.03 16.72
CA ALA A 354 13.27 -38.78 15.89
C ALA A 354 12.48 -40.06 15.56
N GLY A 355 13.03 -41.24 15.90
CA GLY A 355 12.46 -42.53 15.52
C GLY A 355 12.57 -42.80 14.02
N SER A 356 12.07 -43.95 13.58
CA SER A 356 12.19 -44.40 12.20
C SER A 356 11.16 -43.79 11.22
N ASN A 357 10.14 -43.10 11.72
CA ASN A 357 9.04 -42.56 10.91
C ASN A 357 8.36 -41.34 11.57
N PRO A 358 9.07 -40.20 11.72
CA PRO A 358 8.50 -38.97 12.27
C PRO A 358 7.28 -38.51 11.45
N GLN A 359 6.21 -38.08 12.11
CA GLN A 359 4.99 -37.58 11.45
C GLN A 359 4.86 -36.05 11.64
N PRO A 360 4.39 -35.29 10.63
CA PRO A 360 4.06 -33.88 10.82
C PRO A 360 3.13 -33.65 12.00
N GLY A 361 3.43 -32.64 12.83
CA GLY A 361 2.74 -32.33 14.08
C GLY A 361 3.22 -33.15 15.29
N GLN A 362 4.08 -34.15 15.11
CA GLN A 362 4.69 -34.86 16.22
C GLN A 362 5.64 -33.95 16.99
N GLU A 363 5.54 -33.96 18.32
CA GLU A 363 6.32 -33.10 19.20
C GLU A 363 7.12 -33.93 20.22
N TRP A 364 8.35 -33.49 20.46
CA TRP A 364 9.23 -33.94 21.54
C TRP A 364 9.46 -32.76 22.49
N THR A 365 9.49 -33.00 23.79
CA THR A 365 9.71 -31.96 24.82
C THR A 365 10.96 -32.27 25.66
N PRO A 366 12.18 -32.07 25.12
CA PRO A 366 13.41 -32.50 25.80
C PRO A 366 13.64 -31.79 27.13
N ASN A 367 13.22 -30.52 27.25
CA ASN A 367 13.47 -29.68 28.43
C ASN A 367 14.95 -29.68 28.84
N GLN A 368 15.84 -29.59 27.85
CA GLN A 368 17.28 -29.73 28.03
C GLN A 368 17.96 -28.37 28.00
N ASP A 369 18.81 -28.09 28.99
CA ASP A 369 19.65 -26.90 29.01
C ASP A 369 20.93 -27.14 28.19
N ILE A 370 21.25 -26.20 27.31
CA ILE A 370 22.39 -26.24 26.39
C ILE A 370 23.22 -24.97 26.62
N GLN A 371 24.52 -25.14 26.84
CA GLN A 371 25.43 -24.01 27.02
C GLN A 371 26.04 -23.61 25.68
N LEU A 372 25.87 -22.36 25.27
CA LEU A 372 26.44 -21.82 24.03
C LEU A 372 26.93 -20.39 24.27
N ALA A 373 28.20 -20.12 23.94
CA ALA A 373 28.82 -18.80 24.08
C ALA A 373 28.64 -18.12 25.46
N GLY A 374 28.56 -18.91 26.53
CA GLY A 374 28.37 -18.40 27.90
C GLY A 374 26.91 -18.17 28.32
N HIS A 375 25.95 -18.46 27.43
CA HIS A 375 24.52 -18.37 27.68
C HIS A 375 23.87 -19.75 27.82
N THR A 376 22.82 -19.82 28.62
CA THR A 376 22.02 -21.05 28.79
C THR A 376 20.80 -20.99 27.90
N LEU A 377 20.67 -21.96 26.99
CA LEU A 377 19.51 -22.13 26.12
C LEU A 377 18.75 -23.38 26.54
N ARG A 378 17.52 -23.22 27.02
CA ARG A 378 16.64 -24.34 27.33
C ARG A 378 15.84 -24.74 26.10
N LEU A 379 16.09 -25.92 25.57
CA LEU A 379 15.31 -26.52 24.50
C LEU A 379 13.95 -27.00 25.05
N LEU A 380 12.89 -26.27 24.71
CA LEU A 380 11.54 -26.52 25.18
C LEU A 380 10.89 -27.66 24.39
N SER A 381 10.90 -27.53 23.06
CA SER A 381 10.26 -28.47 22.15
C SER A 381 11.01 -28.64 20.84
N ILE A 382 10.78 -29.80 20.22
CA ILE A 382 11.11 -30.10 18.83
C ILE A 382 9.80 -30.56 18.18
N THR A 383 9.44 -30.03 17.03
CA THR A 383 8.19 -30.39 16.33
C THR A 383 8.49 -30.77 14.89
N ALA A 384 8.02 -31.93 14.45
CA ALA A 384 8.09 -32.32 13.04
C ALA A 384 7.10 -31.50 12.21
N GLU A 385 7.56 -30.90 11.13
CA GLU A 385 6.76 -30.04 10.25
C GLU A 385 6.37 -30.74 8.94
N SER A 386 5.36 -30.21 8.26
CA SER A 386 4.83 -30.77 7.00
C SER A 386 5.82 -30.78 5.83
N ARG A 387 6.89 -29.97 5.88
CA ARG A 387 7.94 -29.86 4.86
C ARG A 387 9.15 -30.77 5.10
N ASN A 388 8.92 -31.97 5.63
CA ASN A 388 9.98 -32.92 6.00
C ASN A 388 11.05 -32.30 6.91
N GLY A 389 10.60 -31.50 7.88
CA GLY A 389 11.44 -30.62 8.67
C GLY A 389 11.22 -30.72 10.18
N TYR A 390 12.04 -30.01 10.93
CA TYR A 390 11.93 -29.87 12.37
C TYR A 390 11.97 -28.40 12.77
N ARG A 391 11.03 -27.99 13.63
CA ARG A 391 11.07 -26.74 14.38
C ARG A 391 11.62 -27.00 15.77
N PHE A 392 12.54 -26.16 16.23
CA PHE A 392 13.15 -26.21 17.56
C PHE A 392 12.80 -24.93 18.29
N SER A 393 12.23 -25.03 19.49
CA SER A 393 11.86 -23.88 20.32
C SER A 393 12.74 -23.80 21.56
N PHE A 394 13.34 -22.63 21.80
CA PHE A 394 14.27 -22.38 22.88
C PHE A 394 13.80 -21.25 23.78
N GLN A 395 14.23 -21.32 25.05
CA GLN A 395 14.19 -20.24 26.00
C GLN A 395 15.62 -19.94 26.47
N GLY A 396 16.14 -18.77 26.10
CA GLY A 396 17.43 -18.26 26.56
C GLY A 396 17.30 -17.19 27.63
N ASP A 397 18.44 -16.57 27.96
CA ASP A 397 18.47 -15.31 28.69
C ASP A 397 17.75 -14.20 27.89
N PRO A 398 17.22 -13.12 28.52
CA PRO A 398 16.43 -12.10 27.85
C PRO A 398 17.09 -11.41 26.64
N ASN A 399 18.43 -11.43 26.61
CA ASN A 399 19.21 -10.81 25.55
C ASN A 399 19.48 -11.78 24.38
N VAL A 400 19.13 -13.06 24.46
CA VAL A 400 19.31 -14.01 23.36
C VAL A 400 18.14 -13.93 22.39
N ILE A 401 18.42 -13.87 21.10
CA ILE A 401 17.36 -13.72 20.08
C ILE A 401 17.35 -14.80 19.00
N SER A 402 18.50 -15.43 18.73
CA SER A 402 18.61 -16.53 17.80
C SER A 402 19.91 -17.30 17.95
N ALA A 403 19.91 -18.56 17.52
CA ALA A 403 21.10 -19.37 17.32
C ALA A 403 20.91 -20.22 16.07
N ASP A 404 21.99 -20.43 15.31
CA ASP A 404 21.97 -21.27 14.12
C ASP A 404 21.88 -22.74 14.49
N ILE A 405 21.18 -23.54 13.68
CA ILE A 405 21.05 -24.98 13.88
C ILE A 405 21.41 -25.75 12.61
N GLN A 406 22.13 -26.84 12.80
CA GLN A 406 22.42 -27.83 11.78
C GLN A 406 22.20 -29.25 12.30
N ILE A 407 21.69 -30.15 11.45
CA ILE A 407 21.65 -31.58 11.75
C ILE A 407 22.82 -32.27 11.02
N SER A 408 23.68 -32.94 11.79
CA SER A 408 24.87 -33.61 11.26
C SER A 408 24.49 -34.67 10.23
N GLY A 409 25.16 -34.64 9.07
CA GLY A 409 24.95 -35.59 7.98
C GLY A 409 23.79 -35.25 7.04
N TYR A 410 23.08 -34.16 7.28
CA TYR A 410 21.99 -33.69 6.43
C TYR A 410 22.26 -32.26 5.92
N THR A 411 21.79 -31.97 4.71
CA THR A 411 21.81 -30.62 4.13
C THR A 411 20.37 -30.14 4.05
N SER A 412 20.08 -29.02 4.73
CA SER A 412 18.78 -28.37 4.70
C SER A 412 18.50 -27.80 3.30
N THR A 413 17.25 -27.91 2.86
CA THR A 413 16.75 -27.29 1.62
C THR A 413 16.00 -25.98 1.90
N GLY A 414 15.72 -25.69 3.17
CA GLY A 414 15.08 -24.45 3.60
C GLY A 414 15.34 -24.19 5.08
N HIS A 415 15.38 -22.91 5.44
CA HIS A 415 15.56 -22.42 6.80
C HIS A 415 14.43 -21.45 7.13
N GLY A 416 13.79 -21.65 8.28
CA GLY A 416 12.87 -20.68 8.87
C GLY A 416 13.46 -20.16 10.16
N TRP A 417 13.55 -18.84 10.31
CA TRP A 417 14.02 -18.22 11.56
C TRP A 417 12.86 -17.47 12.19
N GLY A 418 12.51 -17.84 13.43
CA GLY A 418 11.65 -17.07 14.31
C GLY A 418 12.53 -16.27 15.24
N ARG A 419 12.58 -14.95 15.04
CA ARG A 419 13.35 -14.04 15.88
C ARG A 419 12.51 -13.70 17.11
N GLY A 420 12.98 -14.07 18.29
CA GLY A 420 12.44 -13.57 19.54
C GLY A 420 13.00 -12.20 19.81
N LEU A 421 12.20 -11.14 19.74
CA LEU A 421 12.68 -9.77 19.98
C LEU A 421 12.66 -9.37 21.46
N THR A 422 11.93 -10.12 22.28
CA THR A 422 11.75 -9.87 23.71
C THR A 422 11.77 -11.20 24.46
N ASP A 423 12.18 -11.20 25.73
CA ASP A 423 12.09 -12.32 26.70
C ASP A 423 13.03 -13.52 26.54
N GLY A 424 13.83 -13.59 25.47
CA GLY A 424 14.80 -14.67 25.27
C GLY A 424 14.23 -15.93 24.59
N GLY A 425 12.93 -15.97 24.29
CA GLY A 425 12.28 -17.06 23.59
C GLY A 425 12.42 -16.96 22.08
N PHE A 426 12.96 -17.98 21.41
CA PHE A 426 13.07 -18.00 19.94
C PHE A 426 12.83 -19.39 19.35
N SER A 427 12.60 -19.46 18.05
CA SER A 427 12.40 -20.73 17.33
C SER A 427 13.14 -20.76 16.01
N THR A 428 13.63 -21.92 15.61
CA THR A 428 14.28 -22.11 14.31
C THR A 428 13.82 -23.40 13.67
N SER A 429 13.68 -23.40 12.35
CA SER A 429 13.12 -24.51 11.59
C SER A 429 14.05 -24.91 10.45
N LEU A 430 14.23 -26.21 10.27
CA LEU A 430 15.01 -26.80 9.19
C LEU A 430 14.12 -27.68 8.34
N SER A 431 14.14 -27.48 7.02
CA SER A 431 13.46 -28.35 6.05
C SER A 431 14.46 -29.16 5.23
N PHE A 432 14.06 -30.36 4.80
CA PHE A 432 14.92 -31.28 4.07
C PHE A 432 14.19 -31.92 2.90
N THR A 433 14.94 -32.40 1.89
CA THR A 433 14.34 -33.19 0.79
C THR A 433 13.70 -34.48 1.29
N GLN A 434 14.31 -35.09 2.31
CA GLN A 434 13.83 -36.30 2.98
C GLN A 434 13.93 -36.11 4.48
N PHE A 435 12.93 -36.60 5.23
CA PHE A 435 12.91 -36.53 6.69
C PHE A 435 14.19 -37.15 7.27
N PRO A 436 15.00 -36.39 8.04
CA PRO A 436 16.02 -37.00 8.88
C PRO A 436 15.36 -37.90 9.91
N THR A 437 15.85 -39.13 10.09
CA THR A 437 15.25 -40.13 11.00
C THR A 437 16.30 -40.76 11.92
N GLY A 438 15.83 -41.40 12.98
CA GLY A 438 16.65 -42.05 14.00
C GLY A 438 17.24 -41.07 15.00
N VAL A 439 18.37 -41.46 15.60
CA VAL A 439 19.12 -40.59 16.52
C VAL A 439 19.88 -39.54 15.71
N LEU A 440 19.50 -38.28 15.90
CA LEU A 440 20.03 -37.13 15.19
C LEU A 440 20.93 -36.32 16.13
N THR A 441 22.11 -35.93 15.63
CA THR A 441 22.99 -34.97 16.31
C THR A 441 22.75 -33.59 15.73
N VAL A 442 22.44 -32.65 16.61
CA VAL A 442 22.09 -31.27 16.29
C VAL A 442 23.18 -30.37 16.86
N THR A 443 23.74 -29.52 16.01
CA THR A 443 24.78 -28.54 16.36
C THR A 443 24.16 -27.15 16.36
N LEU A 444 24.32 -26.42 17.45
CA LEU A 444 24.04 -24.99 17.53
C LEU A 444 25.31 -24.18 17.33
N SER A 445 25.20 -23.04 16.66
CA SER A 445 26.29 -22.08 16.42
C SER A 445 25.76 -20.65 16.30
N ASN A 446 26.64 -19.68 16.09
CA ASN A 446 26.27 -18.28 15.77
C ASN A 446 25.20 -17.67 16.70
N LEU A 447 25.39 -17.84 18.02
CA LEU A 447 24.47 -17.24 18.99
C LEU A 447 24.46 -15.72 18.82
N THR A 448 23.26 -15.19 18.62
CA THR A 448 23.01 -13.77 18.41
C THR A 448 22.29 -13.20 19.63
N ILE A 449 22.82 -12.09 20.13
CA ILE A 449 22.32 -11.38 21.32
C ILE A 449 21.97 -9.92 21.01
N ILE A 450 21.01 -9.39 21.75
CA ILE A 450 20.67 -7.97 21.84
C ILE A 450 21.58 -7.29 22.86
N GLY A 451 22.16 -6.16 22.49
CA GLY A 451 22.88 -5.24 23.37
C GLY A 451 22.00 -4.13 23.91
N ASP A 452 22.61 -3.09 24.49
CA ASP A 452 21.87 -2.01 25.13
C ASP A 452 21.01 -1.22 24.13
N PRO A 453 19.83 -0.72 24.54
CA PRO A 453 19.00 0.16 23.72
C PRO A 453 19.75 1.44 23.34
N ILE A 454 19.57 1.87 22.09
CA ILE A 454 20.11 3.12 21.54
C ILE A 454 18.94 4.01 21.15
N SER A 455 19.06 5.31 21.43
CA SER A 455 18.14 6.32 20.93
C SER A 455 18.86 7.34 20.08
N TRP A 456 18.22 7.79 19.00
CA TRP A 456 18.68 8.90 18.18
C TRP A 456 17.63 10.01 18.13
N GLN A 457 18.09 11.25 18.02
CA GLN A 457 17.22 12.41 17.98
C GLN A 457 17.68 13.43 16.94
N GLY A 458 16.74 14.19 16.39
CA GLY A 458 17.01 15.32 15.50
C GLY A 458 15.88 16.33 15.48
N GLN A 459 16.16 17.50 14.93
CA GLN A 459 15.17 18.53 14.67
C GLN A 459 15.20 18.96 13.22
N TRP A 460 14.05 19.33 12.70
CA TRP A 460 13.91 19.76 11.31
C TRP A 460 12.87 20.86 11.13
N SER A 461 13.21 21.82 10.27
CA SER A 461 12.26 22.79 9.73
C SER A 461 12.42 22.85 8.21
N PRO A 462 11.32 23.01 7.45
CA PRO A 462 11.38 23.07 6.01
C PRO A 462 12.16 24.29 5.54
N THR A 463 12.88 24.11 4.43
CA THR A 463 13.59 25.22 3.80
C THR A 463 12.62 26.28 3.27
N SER A 464 11.45 25.83 2.80
CA SER A 464 10.35 26.69 2.36
C SER A 464 9.02 26.20 2.93
N LEU A 465 8.35 27.03 3.72
CA LEU A 465 7.08 26.64 4.33
C LEU A 465 5.99 26.47 3.25
N ARG A 466 5.27 25.34 3.28
CA ARG A 466 4.15 25.01 2.39
C ARG A 466 2.88 25.82 2.70
N THR A 467 2.96 27.13 2.47
CA THR A 467 1.83 28.08 2.60
C THR A 467 0.77 27.93 1.50
N ASP A 468 1.07 27.15 0.45
CA ASP A 468 0.12 26.74 -0.58
C ASP A 468 -0.89 25.70 -0.09
N LEU A 469 -0.60 25.03 1.04
CA LEU A 469 -1.53 24.10 1.68
C LEU A 469 -2.47 24.85 2.64
N PRO A 470 -3.75 24.46 2.71
CA PRO A 470 -4.67 25.06 3.66
C PRO A 470 -4.24 24.71 5.09
N ALA A 471 -4.30 25.70 6.00
CA ALA A 471 -3.92 25.52 7.41
C ALA A 471 -4.78 24.48 8.14
N ILE A 472 -6.02 24.31 7.69
CA ILE A 472 -6.90 23.21 8.06
C ILE A 472 -7.09 22.40 6.77
N PRO A 473 -6.61 21.14 6.70
CA PRO A 473 -6.88 20.32 5.54
C PRO A 473 -8.40 20.23 5.37
N THR A 474 -8.91 20.56 4.19
CA THR A 474 -10.32 20.31 3.88
C THR A 474 -10.54 18.82 4.05
N PRO A 475 -11.42 18.38 4.98
CA PRO A 475 -11.70 16.97 5.15
C PRO A 475 -12.14 16.43 3.80
N HIS A 476 -11.56 15.30 3.39
CA HIS A 476 -12.09 14.60 2.23
C HIS A 476 -13.57 14.35 2.51
N PRO A 477 -14.50 14.66 1.60
CA PRO A 477 -15.94 14.64 1.89
C PRO A 477 -16.45 13.31 2.46
N CYS A 478 -15.70 12.23 2.22
CA CYS A 478 -16.02 10.87 2.64
C CYS A 478 -15.03 10.29 3.68
N LEU A 479 -14.04 11.08 4.15
CA LEU A 479 -13.08 10.64 5.17
C LEU A 479 -13.71 10.78 6.56
N CYS A 480 -13.93 9.66 7.23
CA CYS A 480 -14.57 9.64 8.54
C CYS A 480 -13.58 9.82 9.69
N ALA A 481 -12.36 9.28 9.57
CA ALA A 481 -11.28 9.51 10.54
C ALA A 481 -9.89 9.29 9.91
N SER A 482 -8.89 9.91 10.51
CA SER A 482 -7.47 9.62 10.30
C SER A 482 -6.80 9.31 11.63
N VAL A 483 -5.56 8.84 11.57
CA VAL A 483 -4.68 8.66 12.75
C VAL A 483 -4.67 9.87 13.70
N ASP A 484 -4.69 11.11 13.17
CA ASP A 484 -4.75 12.34 13.99
C ASP A 484 -6.03 12.48 14.83
N THR A 485 -7.12 11.85 14.40
CA THR A 485 -8.45 11.99 15.00
C THR A 485 -8.85 10.78 15.84
N LEU A 486 -8.13 9.65 15.70
CA LEU A 486 -8.46 8.40 16.38
C LEU A 486 -8.55 8.58 17.89
N GLU A 487 -7.59 9.26 18.50
CA GLU A 487 -7.55 9.45 19.96
C GLU A 487 -8.80 10.18 20.49
N GLN A 488 -9.42 11.03 19.68
CA GLN A 488 -10.54 11.89 20.05
C GLN A 488 -11.91 11.22 19.88
N LEU A 489 -11.95 9.98 19.38
CA LEU A 489 -13.19 9.26 19.15
C LEU A 489 -13.92 8.91 20.46
N ASN A 490 -15.24 9.09 20.45
CA ASN A 490 -16.09 8.71 21.58
C ASN A 490 -16.28 7.19 21.67
N PRO A 491 -16.48 6.63 22.87
CA PRO A 491 -16.89 5.24 23.01
C PRO A 491 -18.28 5.00 22.41
N ALA A 492 -18.53 3.78 21.95
CA ALA A 492 -19.81 3.38 21.38
C ALA A 492 -20.95 3.51 22.41
N PRO A 493 -22.12 4.04 22.00
CA PRO A 493 -23.31 4.08 22.85
C PRO A 493 -23.80 2.66 23.14
N ALA A 494 -24.50 2.46 24.26
CA ALA A 494 -24.88 1.13 24.77
C ALA A 494 -25.74 0.33 23.77
N GLU A 495 -26.50 1.01 22.93
CA GLU A 495 -27.32 0.40 21.87
C GLU A 495 -26.47 -0.32 20.82
N LEU A 496 -25.25 0.18 20.55
CA LEU A 496 -24.28 -0.42 19.62
C LEU A 496 -23.36 -1.45 20.30
N THR A 497 -23.56 -1.74 21.59
CA THR A 497 -22.85 -2.82 22.30
C THR A 497 -23.75 -4.03 22.58
N HIS A 498 -25.03 -3.98 22.18
CA HIS A 498 -25.93 -5.13 22.20
C HIS A 498 -25.71 -5.98 20.95
N GLY A 499 -24.63 -6.74 20.90
CA GLY A 499 -24.31 -7.61 19.77
C GLY A 499 -23.25 -8.63 20.15
N LYS A 500 -22.89 -9.49 19.19
CA LYS A 500 -21.80 -10.45 19.33
C LYS A 500 -20.68 -10.14 18.35
N ALA A 501 -19.45 -10.43 18.72
CA ALA A 501 -18.31 -10.35 17.81
C ALA A 501 -17.36 -11.53 18.03
N LEU A 502 -16.87 -12.06 16.91
CA LEU A 502 -15.93 -13.16 16.87
C LEU A 502 -14.51 -12.61 16.79
N PHE A 503 -13.62 -13.15 17.60
CA PHE A 503 -12.22 -12.75 17.67
C PHE A 503 -11.28 -13.93 17.55
N TYR A 504 -10.18 -13.72 16.85
CA TYR A 504 -9.00 -14.57 16.93
C TYR A 504 -8.00 -13.94 17.91
N GLU A 505 -7.81 -14.59 19.07
CA GLU A 505 -7.00 -14.06 20.17
C GLU A 505 -6.15 -15.15 20.83
N LYS A 506 -5.13 -14.71 21.58
CA LYS A 506 -4.34 -15.59 22.44
C LYS A 506 -5.06 -15.78 23.77
N LEU A 507 -5.44 -17.03 24.06
CA LEU A 507 -6.16 -17.39 25.27
C LEU A 507 -5.21 -17.45 26.47
N GLU A 508 -5.50 -16.70 27.54
CA GLU A 508 -4.64 -16.64 28.74
C GLU A 508 -4.52 -18.00 29.44
N ASP A 509 -5.62 -18.75 29.54
CA ASP A 509 -5.68 -20.02 30.29
C ASP A 509 -4.82 -21.13 29.67
N THR A 510 -4.72 -21.16 28.33
CA THR A 510 -4.01 -22.21 27.59
C THR A 510 -2.74 -21.72 26.92
N GLY A 511 -2.58 -20.41 26.75
CA GLY A 511 -1.53 -19.78 25.94
C GLY A 511 -1.67 -20.03 24.44
N THR A 512 -2.74 -20.67 23.98
CA THR A 512 -2.97 -21.00 22.57
C THR A 512 -3.77 -19.90 21.88
N TRP A 513 -3.56 -19.74 20.58
CA TRP A 513 -4.41 -18.90 19.75
C TRP A 513 -5.66 -19.66 19.30
N GLY A 514 -6.81 -19.03 19.41
CA GLY A 514 -8.09 -19.63 19.08
C GLY A 514 -9.19 -18.61 18.84
N LEU A 515 -10.38 -19.09 18.50
CA LEU A 515 -11.54 -18.26 18.22
C LEU A 515 -12.42 -18.13 19.46
N VAL A 516 -12.88 -16.91 19.71
CA VAL A 516 -13.68 -16.54 20.86
C VAL A 516 -14.83 -15.65 20.42
N LEU A 517 -16.03 -15.97 20.89
CA LEU A 517 -17.22 -15.16 20.69
C LEU A 517 -17.48 -14.32 21.95
N TYR A 518 -17.49 -13.00 21.79
CA TYR A 518 -17.79 -12.02 22.82
C TYR A 518 -19.17 -11.43 22.63
N ASN A 519 -19.84 -11.09 23.74
CA ASN A 519 -20.80 -9.99 23.69
C ASN A 519 -20.01 -8.67 23.57
N LEU A 520 -20.47 -7.74 22.73
CA LEU A 520 -19.76 -6.47 22.48
C LEU A 520 -19.66 -5.57 23.71
N ASP A 521 -20.54 -5.74 24.69
CA ASP A 521 -20.47 -5.10 26.02
C ASP A 521 -19.47 -5.79 26.98
N SER A 522 -18.75 -6.81 26.51
CA SER A 522 -17.81 -7.65 27.27
C SER A 522 -18.44 -8.41 28.45
N SER A 523 -19.76 -8.53 28.52
CA SER A 523 -20.46 -9.24 29.60
C SER A 523 -20.27 -10.76 29.57
N GLN A 524 -20.01 -11.32 28.39
CA GLN A 524 -19.83 -12.75 28.17
C GLN A 524 -18.73 -13.02 27.15
N LYS A 525 -17.94 -14.07 27.45
CA LYS A 525 -16.90 -14.63 26.59
C LYS A 525 -17.16 -16.14 26.44
N GLN A 526 -17.21 -16.63 25.21
CA GLN A 526 -17.35 -18.04 24.88
C GLN A 526 -16.22 -18.47 23.95
N VAL A 527 -15.42 -19.45 24.38
CA VAL A 527 -14.40 -20.06 23.51
C VAL A 527 -15.11 -20.94 22.47
N VAL A 528 -14.89 -20.65 21.19
CA VAL A 528 -15.39 -21.44 20.06
C VAL A 528 -14.45 -22.61 19.82
N THR A 529 -13.14 -22.34 19.72
CA THR A 529 -12.11 -23.36 19.57
C THR A 529 -10.78 -22.90 20.14
N LEU A 530 -10.01 -23.84 20.71
CA LEU A 530 -8.69 -23.57 21.28
C LEU A 530 -7.56 -23.51 20.23
N ARG A 531 -7.81 -24.04 19.02
CA ARG A 531 -6.83 -24.23 17.95
C ARG A 531 -7.52 -24.20 16.58
N GLY A 532 -7.95 -23.02 16.15
CA GLY A 532 -8.55 -22.75 14.84
C GLY A 532 -8.48 -21.26 14.53
N ASN A 533 -8.63 -20.89 13.26
CA ASN A 533 -8.46 -19.53 12.76
C ASN A 533 -9.39 -19.26 11.56
N TRP A 534 -9.31 -18.06 10.98
CA TRP A 534 -10.10 -17.64 9.82
C TRP A 534 -11.59 -17.92 10.02
N GLY A 535 -12.11 -17.33 11.09
CA GLY A 535 -13.47 -17.54 11.53
C GLY A 535 -14.45 -16.70 10.73
N ALA A 536 -15.71 -17.12 10.70
CA ALA A 536 -16.80 -16.34 10.13
C ALA A 536 -18.09 -16.59 10.92
N LEU A 537 -18.64 -15.53 11.50
CA LEU A 537 -19.93 -15.59 12.19
C LEU A 537 -21.07 -15.59 11.17
N SER A 538 -22.01 -16.53 11.31
CA SER A 538 -23.22 -16.59 10.49
C SER A 538 -24.08 -15.31 10.64
N PRO A 539 -24.86 -14.92 9.61
CA PRO A 539 -25.65 -13.69 9.64
C PRO A 539 -26.71 -13.62 10.74
N ASP A 540 -27.13 -14.78 11.27
CA ASP A 540 -28.09 -14.88 12.38
C ASP A 540 -27.40 -15.07 13.76
N GLY A 541 -26.07 -15.10 13.79
CA GLY A 541 -25.26 -15.18 15.01
C GLY A 541 -25.34 -16.53 15.75
N LYS A 542 -25.85 -17.59 15.11
CA LYS A 542 -26.02 -18.91 15.75
C LYS A 542 -24.92 -19.92 15.44
N GLU A 543 -24.22 -19.74 14.34
CA GLU A 543 -23.15 -20.63 13.88
C GLU A 543 -21.86 -19.86 13.59
N VAL A 544 -20.72 -20.50 13.81
CA VAL A 544 -19.40 -20.02 13.43
C VAL A 544 -18.75 -21.03 12.49
N ALA A 545 -18.40 -20.60 11.29
CA ALA A 545 -17.53 -21.38 10.42
C ALA A 545 -16.07 -21.02 10.71
N TYR A 546 -15.15 -21.99 10.66
CA TYR A 546 -13.73 -21.71 10.84
C TYR A 546 -12.82 -22.78 10.23
N SER A 547 -11.54 -22.45 10.03
CA SER A 547 -10.52 -23.40 9.62
C SER A 547 -9.87 -24.10 10.83
N GLY A 548 -9.95 -25.42 10.87
CA GLY A 548 -9.31 -26.26 11.88
C GLY A 548 -7.80 -26.46 11.65
N LEU A 549 -7.11 -27.08 12.61
CA LEU A 549 -5.69 -27.47 12.47
C LEU A 549 -5.44 -28.52 11.37
N ASP A 550 -6.47 -29.26 11.01
CA ASP A 550 -6.47 -30.19 9.89
C ASP A 550 -6.73 -29.49 8.54
N ASN A 551 -6.80 -28.15 8.56
CA ASN A 551 -7.20 -27.24 7.49
C ASN A 551 -8.64 -27.47 7.00
N ALA A 552 -9.42 -28.34 7.62
CA ALA A 552 -10.80 -28.56 7.24
C ALA A 552 -11.65 -27.39 7.73
N ILE A 553 -12.78 -27.14 7.07
CA ILE A 553 -13.77 -26.19 7.55
C ILE A 553 -14.66 -26.89 8.57
N HIS A 554 -14.82 -26.24 9.71
CA HIS A 554 -15.70 -26.65 10.80
C HIS A 554 -16.88 -25.69 10.90
N ILE A 555 -18.04 -26.19 11.33
CA ILE A 555 -19.21 -25.41 11.72
C ILE A 555 -19.48 -25.67 13.21
N PHE A 556 -19.39 -24.61 14.01
CA PHE A 556 -19.67 -24.63 15.43
C PHE A 556 -21.03 -23.98 15.72
N ASP A 557 -21.93 -24.71 16.37
CA ASP A 557 -23.20 -24.19 16.83
C ASP A 557 -23.02 -23.50 18.19
N VAL A 558 -23.37 -22.22 18.25
CA VAL A 558 -23.09 -21.33 19.40
C VAL A 558 -23.88 -21.73 20.64
N ASP A 559 -25.12 -22.21 20.47
CA ASP A 559 -26.03 -22.50 21.59
C ASP A 559 -25.79 -23.89 22.18
N THR A 560 -25.62 -24.89 21.32
CA THR A 560 -25.43 -26.29 21.69
C THR A 560 -23.96 -26.65 21.91
N GLN A 561 -23.03 -25.81 21.41
CA GLN A 561 -21.58 -26.01 21.46
C GLN A 561 -21.12 -27.30 20.76
N THR A 562 -21.87 -27.71 19.74
CA THR A 562 -21.46 -28.84 18.89
C THR A 562 -20.63 -28.37 17.73
N ASP A 563 -19.61 -29.16 17.41
CA ASP A 563 -18.67 -28.87 16.33
C ASP A 563 -18.77 -29.96 15.25
N GLN A 564 -19.02 -29.54 14.01
CA GLN A 564 -19.14 -30.41 12.84
C GLN A 564 -18.03 -30.10 11.83
N ILE A 565 -17.30 -31.14 11.42
CA ILE A 565 -16.33 -31.05 10.32
C ILE A 565 -17.06 -31.20 8.98
N LEU A 566 -16.83 -30.27 8.05
CA LEU A 566 -17.27 -30.37 6.66
C LEU A 566 -16.27 -31.20 5.86
N GLN A 567 -16.64 -32.42 5.51
CA GLN A 567 -15.75 -33.33 4.79
C GLN A 567 -15.33 -32.75 3.44
N TYR A 568 -14.04 -32.89 3.12
CA TYR A 568 -13.42 -32.44 1.85
C TYR A 568 -13.40 -30.93 1.62
N ALA A 569 -13.86 -30.11 2.58
CA ALA A 569 -13.76 -28.67 2.52
C ALA A 569 -12.52 -28.24 3.30
N TYR A 570 -11.48 -27.82 2.59
CA TYR A 570 -10.26 -27.29 3.20
C TYR A 570 -10.09 -25.86 2.74
N GLY A 571 -9.92 -24.89 3.63
CA GLY A 571 -9.88 -23.50 3.18
C GLY A 571 -9.95 -22.45 4.28
N PHE A 572 -9.98 -21.19 3.84
CA PHE A 572 -10.01 -19.97 4.66
C PHE A 572 -10.86 -18.89 3.97
N ASP A 573 -10.91 -17.67 4.55
CA ASP A 573 -11.66 -16.53 4.01
C ASP A 573 -13.13 -16.90 3.76
N ILE A 574 -13.80 -17.35 4.82
CA ILE A 574 -15.12 -17.95 4.76
C ILE A 574 -16.19 -16.85 4.83
N HIS A 575 -17.15 -16.87 3.91
CA HIS A 575 -18.28 -15.95 3.88
C HIS A 575 -19.60 -16.70 3.79
N TRP A 576 -20.50 -16.42 4.73
CA TRP A 576 -21.84 -16.99 4.74
C TRP A 576 -22.76 -16.30 3.73
N SER A 577 -23.59 -17.10 3.08
CA SER A 577 -24.77 -16.60 2.36
C SER A 577 -25.75 -15.92 3.33
N PRO A 578 -26.57 -14.94 2.88
CA PRO A 578 -27.45 -14.17 3.76
C PRO A 578 -28.50 -15.00 4.49
N ASP A 579 -28.85 -16.19 3.96
CA ASP A 579 -29.78 -17.13 4.56
C ASP A 579 -29.11 -18.21 5.43
N ALA A 580 -27.79 -18.11 5.64
CA ALA A 580 -26.94 -19.03 6.39
C ALA A 580 -26.93 -20.48 5.87
N ARG A 581 -27.34 -20.74 4.61
CA ARG A 581 -27.40 -22.13 4.09
C ARG A 581 -26.18 -22.57 3.31
N GLN A 582 -25.43 -21.63 2.79
CA GLN A 582 -24.23 -21.84 2.00
C GLN A 582 -23.08 -21.00 2.53
N ILE A 583 -21.86 -21.47 2.26
CA ILE A 583 -20.62 -20.75 2.50
C ILE A 583 -19.83 -20.65 1.21
N ALA A 584 -19.15 -19.52 1.02
CA ALA A 584 -18.11 -19.30 0.04
C ALA A 584 -16.77 -19.22 0.76
N PHE A 585 -15.70 -19.75 0.18
CA PHE A 585 -14.39 -19.78 0.82
C PHE A 585 -13.27 -19.99 -0.20
N VAL A 586 -12.05 -19.65 0.19
CA VAL A 586 -10.84 -19.92 -0.59
C VAL A 586 -10.32 -21.31 -0.25
N TYR A 587 -10.23 -22.20 -1.25
CA TYR A 587 -9.89 -23.60 -1.07
C TYR A 587 -8.38 -23.83 -0.96
N LEU A 588 -7.97 -24.56 0.08
CA LEU A 588 -6.59 -24.93 0.39
C LEU A 588 -6.35 -26.42 0.14
N ASN A 589 -5.83 -26.78 -1.02
CA ASN A 589 -5.33 -28.13 -1.26
C ASN A 589 -4.19 -28.07 -2.29
N GLY A 590 -3.06 -28.73 -2.02
CA GLY A 590 -1.75 -28.52 -2.66
C GLY A 590 -1.63 -28.71 -4.18
N SER A 591 -2.74 -28.85 -4.91
CA SER A 591 -2.79 -28.82 -6.38
C SER A 591 -3.57 -27.61 -6.95
N ILE A 592 -4.29 -26.86 -6.11
CA ILE A 592 -5.09 -25.68 -6.46
C ILE A 592 -4.50 -24.49 -5.73
N ILE A 593 -4.23 -23.41 -6.45
CA ILE A 593 -3.74 -22.16 -5.87
C ILE A 593 -4.98 -21.31 -5.55
N ASP A 594 -5.29 -21.17 -4.25
CA ASP A 594 -6.23 -20.22 -3.65
C ASP A 594 -7.38 -19.81 -4.59
N SER A 595 -8.32 -20.73 -4.80
CA SER A 595 -9.46 -20.53 -5.69
C SER A 595 -10.77 -20.52 -4.89
N VAL A 596 -11.79 -19.81 -5.37
CA VAL A 596 -13.08 -19.69 -4.69
C VAL A 596 -13.91 -20.94 -4.91
N PHE A 597 -14.42 -21.48 -3.81
CA PHE A 597 -15.37 -22.58 -3.76
C PHE A 597 -16.62 -22.15 -3.01
N ILE A 598 -17.72 -22.84 -3.30
CA ILE A 598 -18.96 -22.73 -2.55
C ILE A 598 -19.50 -24.12 -2.20
N MET A 599 -20.20 -24.20 -1.08
CA MET A 599 -20.84 -25.42 -0.62
C MET A 599 -22.03 -25.11 0.29
N ASN A 600 -22.90 -26.09 0.51
CA ASN A 600 -23.91 -26.03 1.56
C ASN A 600 -23.26 -26.15 2.94
N ALA A 601 -23.81 -25.46 3.93
CA ALA A 601 -23.35 -25.49 5.32
C ALA A 601 -23.44 -26.90 5.96
N ASP A 602 -24.19 -27.82 5.36
CA ASP A 602 -24.27 -29.23 5.79
C ASP A 602 -23.13 -30.11 5.24
N GLY A 603 -22.23 -29.56 4.42
CA GLY A 603 -21.12 -30.31 3.82
C GLY A 603 -21.34 -30.71 2.35
N THR A 604 -22.54 -30.51 1.80
CA THR A 604 -22.91 -31.01 0.46
C THR A 604 -22.69 -29.97 -0.65
N ASP A 605 -22.72 -30.43 -1.91
CA ASP A 605 -22.65 -29.58 -3.11
C ASP A 605 -21.40 -28.69 -3.22
N LEU A 606 -20.24 -29.22 -2.81
CA LEU A 606 -18.96 -28.55 -2.99
C LEU A 606 -18.67 -28.36 -4.49
N ARG A 607 -18.53 -27.09 -4.90
CA ARG A 607 -18.24 -26.72 -6.29
C ARG A 607 -17.23 -25.58 -6.36
N GLN A 608 -16.33 -25.69 -7.33
CA GLN A 608 -15.39 -24.62 -7.67
C GLN A 608 -16.13 -23.53 -8.46
N VAL A 609 -15.90 -22.28 -8.07
CA VAL A 609 -16.49 -21.10 -8.73
C VAL A 609 -15.57 -20.58 -9.81
N SER A 610 -14.27 -20.50 -9.56
CA SER A 610 -13.28 -19.87 -10.43
C SER A 610 -11.89 -20.52 -10.29
N GLU A 611 -10.99 -20.20 -11.21
CA GLU A 611 -9.60 -20.71 -11.24
C GLU A 611 -8.56 -19.60 -11.49
N LEU A 612 -8.87 -18.34 -11.18
CA LEU A 612 -8.00 -17.20 -11.48
C LEU A 612 -6.79 -17.07 -10.54
N SER A 613 -6.78 -17.87 -9.46
CA SER A 613 -5.70 -18.01 -8.47
C SER A 613 -5.44 -16.81 -7.58
N TYR A 614 -5.02 -17.07 -6.35
CA TYR A 614 -4.83 -16.05 -5.31
C TYR A 614 -6.10 -15.22 -5.08
N GLU A 615 -7.26 -15.86 -5.24
CA GLU A 615 -8.56 -15.22 -5.15
C GLU A 615 -8.90 -14.92 -3.68
N SER A 616 -9.78 -13.95 -3.46
CA SER A 616 -10.35 -13.66 -2.14
C SER A 616 -11.85 -13.43 -2.29
N VAL A 617 -12.62 -13.93 -1.33
CA VAL A 617 -14.07 -13.79 -1.32
C VAL A 617 -14.41 -12.38 -0.85
N VAL A 618 -15.29 -11.71 -1.57
CA VAL A 618 -15.81 -10.39 -1.18
C VAL A 618 -17.10 -10.54 -0.40
N GLY A 619 -17.94 -11.51 -0.78
CA GLY A 619 -19.18 -11.83 -0.07
C GLY A 619 -20.34 -12.12 -1.01
N TRP A 620 -21.52 -12.32 -0.42
CA TRP A 620 -22.73 -12.71 -1.14
C TRP A 620 -23.65 -11.52 -1.40
N SER A 621 -24.29 -11.47 -2.58
CA SER A 621 -25.37 -10.50 -2.79
C SER A 621 -26.49 -10.67 -1.75
N PRO A 622 -27.21 -9.60 -1.38
CA PRO A 622 -28.23 -9.67 -0.32
C PRO A 622 -29.37 -10.65 -0.61
N ASP A 623 -29.61 -10.93 -1.90
CA ASP A 623 -30.59 -11.90 -2.38
C ASP A 623 -30.04 -13.33 -2.51
N GLY A 624 -28.75 -13.55 -2.23
CA GLY A 624 -28.06 -14.84 -2.32
C GLY A 624 -27.84 -15.37 -3.74
N THR A 625 -28.07 -14.55 -4.77
CA THR A 625 -27.98 -14.99 -6.18
C THR A 625 -26.57 -14.89 -6.77
N LEU A 626 -25.72 -14.04 -6.20
CA LEU A 626 -24.36 -13.80 -6.64
C LEU A 626 -23.34 -14.02 -5.52
N VAL A 627 -22.14 -14.48 -5.89
CA VAL A 627 -20.94 -14.41 -5.06
C VAL A 627 -19.97 -13.43 -5.70
N TYR A 628 -19.54 -12.44 -4.95
CA TYR A 628 -18.48 -11.51 -5.36
C TYR A 628 -17.14 -12.02 -4.86
N PHE A 629 -16.12 -11.88 -5.71
CA PHE A 629 -14.76 -12.25 -5.38
C PHE A 629 -13.77 -11.37 -6.14
N VAL A 630 -12.52 -11.34 -5.68
CA VAL A 630 -11.43 -10.64 -6.34
C VAL A 630 -10.32 -11.59 -6.75
N ALA A 631 -9.60 -11.22 -7.81
CA ALA A 631 -8.34 -11.85 -8.19
C ALA A 631 -7.26 -10.78 -8.40
N PRO A 632 -6.04 -10.97 -7.89
CA PRO A 632 -4.98 -9.99 -8.02
C PRO A 632 -4.45 -9.95 -9.45
N TYR A 633 -4.01 -8.77 -9.87
CA TYR A 633 -3.10 -8.66 -11.01
C TYR A 633 -1.71 -9.11 -10.58
N THR A 634 -1.03 -9.90 -11.42
CA THR A 634 0.40 -10.16 -11.21
C THR A 634 1.22 -9.00 -11.79
N GLY A 635 2.24 -8.54 -11.04
CA GLY A 635 3.12 -7.44 -11.44
C GLY A 635 2.71 -6.02 -10.98
N GLY A 636 1.73 -5.87 -10.08
CA GLY A 636 1.35 -4.58 -9.50
C GLY A 636 0.30 -4.70 -8.39
N ALA A 637 -0.03 -3.58 -7.72
CA ALA A 637 -1.00 -3.54 -6.63
C ALA A 637 -2.42 -3.22 -7.15
N ALA A 638 -3.07 -4.19 -7.79
CA ALA A 638 -4.43 -4.03 -8.28
C ALA A 638 -5.21 -5.34 -8.20
N TRP A 639 -6.52 -5.22 -8.02
CA TRP A 639 -7.43 -6.36 -7.85
C TRP A 639 -8.60 -6.24 -8.79
N LYS A 640 -8.95 -7.33 -9.44
CA LYS A 640 -10.07 -7.37 -10.37
C LYS A 640 -11.28 -7.98 -9.70
N VAL A 641 -12.42 -7.30 -9.80
CA VAL A 641 -13.66 -7.66 -9.11
C VAL A 641 -14.57 -8.44 -10.06
N TYR A 642 -15.10 -9.54 -9.55
CA TYR A 642 -15.98 -10.46 -10.24
C TYR A 642 -17.28 -10.67 -9.48
N SER A 643 -18.30 -11.11 -10.22
CA SER A 643 -19.48 -11.77 -9.64
C SER A 643 -19.70 -13.11 -10.32
N PHE A 644 -20.12 -14.10 -9.55
CA PHE A 644 -20.53 -15.41 -10.02
C PHE A 644 -22.03 -15.58 -9.81
N GLU A 645 -22.78 -15.81 -10.89
CA GLU A 645 -24.22 -16.05 -10.83
C GLU A 645 -24.51 -17.54 -10.56
N LEU A 646 -25.12 -17.82 -9.40
CA LEU A 646 -25.34 -19.19 -8.93
C LEU A 646 -26.20 -20.04 -9.87
N ALA A 647 -27.20 -19.42 -10.51
CA ALA A 647 -28.19 -20.12 -11.32
C ALA A 647 -27.66 -20.53 -12.69
N SER A 648 -26.83 -19.69 -13.30
CA SER A 648 -26.28 -19.89 -14.65
C SER A 648 -24.87 -20.47 -14.62
N GLY A 649 -24.14 -20.32 -13.51
CA GLY A 649 -22.72 -20.63 -13.41
C GLY A 649 -21.83 -19.64 -14.17
N VAL A 650 -22.36 -18.47 -14.54
CA VAL A 650 -21.62 -17.47 -15.31
C VAL A 650 -20.84 -16.54 -14.39
N ILE A 651 -19.58 -16.28 -14.75
CA ILE A 651 -18.75 -15.25 -14.13
C ILE A 651 -18.85 -13.97 -14.95
N HIS A 652 -19.11 -12.85 -14.26
CA HIS A 652 -19.06 -11.51 -14.82
C HIS A 652 -17.88 -10.74 -14.25
N GLU A 653 -17.05 -10.22 -15.14
CA GLU A 653 -16.06 -9.20 -14.82
C GLU A 653 -16.75 -7.85 -14.60
N LEU A 654 -16.41 -7.16 -13.52
CA LEU A 654 -17.05 -5.90 -13.15
C LEU A 654 -16.11 -4.70 -13.33
N PHE A 655 -15.10 -4.56 -12.49
CA PHE A 655 -14.18 -3.42 -12.48
C PHE A 655 -12.83 -3.78 -11.83
N THR A 656 -11.94 -2.79 -11.70
CA THR A 656 -10.61 -2.94 -11.09
C THR A 656 -10.44 -1.96 -9.93
N ILE A 657 -9.94 -2.48 -8.80
CA ILE A 657 -9.47 -1.71 -7.66
C ILE A 657 -7.96 -1.48 -7.84
N GLU A 658 -7.56 -0.24 -8.11
CA GLU A 658 -6.16 0.12 -8.41
C GLU A 658 -5.34 0.60 -7.19
N ASN A 659 -6.02 0.88 -6.08
CA ASN A 659 -5.44 1.44 -4.86
C ASN A 659 -5.51 0.47 -3.67
N GLY A 660 -5.62 -0.83 -3.94
CA GLY A 660 -5.65 -1.88 -2.92
C GLY A 660 -4.24 -2.34 -2.52
N THR A 661 -4.08 -2.87 -1.30
CA THR A 661 -2.81 -3.44 -0.83
C THR A 661 -2.32 -4.56 -1.77
N PRO A 662 -1.00 -4.67 -2.04
CA PRO A 662 -0.43 -5.79 -2.79
C PRO A 662 -0.33 -7.09 -1.97
N LYS A 663 -0.67 -7.05 -0.67
CA LYS A 663 -0.70 -8.23 0.21
C LYS A 663 -2.02 -8.97 0.03
N PHE A 664 -2.89 -8.92 1.03
CA PHE A 664 -4.23 -9.51 1.02
C PHE A 664 -5.24 -8.38 1.11
N LEU A 665 -6.10 -8.23 0.09
CA LEU A 665 -7.01 -7.09 -0.03
C LEU A 665 -7.98 -6.97 1.16
N ASN A 666 -8.31 -8.12 1.77
CA ASN A 666 -9.32 -8.28 2.80
C ASN A 666 -10.64 -7.57 2.44
N PRO A 667 -11.28 -7.94 1.31
CA PRO A 667 -12.47 -7.26 0.85
C PRO A 667 -13.73 -7.83 1.52
N THR A 668 -14.67 -6.96 1.89
CA THR A 668 -15.96 -7.42 2.44
C THR A 668 -17.14 -6.61 1.89
N LEU A 669 -18.19 -7.31 1.50
CA LEU A 669 -19.41 -6.76 0.90
C LEU A 669 -20.36 -6.27 2.00
N SER A 670 -20.85 -5.04 1.85
CA SER A 670 -21.90 -4.51 2.72
C SER A 670 -23.17 -5.37 2.65
N PRO A 671 -23.95 -5.49 3.74
CA PRO A 671 -25.15 -6.34 3.78
C PRO A 671 -26.25 -5.92 2.81
N ASP A 672 -26.25 -4.67 2.35
CA ASP A 672 -27.18 -4.15 1.35
C ASP A 672 -26.66 -4.30 -0.10
N GLY A 673 -25.49 -4.90 -0.27
CA GLY A 673 -24.87 -5.21 -1.56
C GLY A 673 -24.36 -3.98 -2.33
N LYS A 674 -24.27 -2.81 -1.70
CA LYS A 674 -23.91 -1.57 -2.41
C LYS A 674 -22.43 -1.22 -2.36
N TRP A 675 -21.72 -1.65 -1.33
CA TRP A 675 -20.35 -1.24 -1.06
C TRP A 675 -19.43 -2.44 -0.84
N ILE A 676 -18.21 -2.35 -1.37
CA ILE A 676 -17.11 -3.24 -1.03
C ILE A 676 -16.12 -2.43 -0.20
N ALA A 677 -15.85 -2.88 1.02
CA ALA A 677 -14.79 -2.34 1.87
C ALA A 677 -13.50 -3.12 1.66
N TYR A 678 -12.35 -2.44 1.66
CA TYR A 678 -11.06 -3.08 1.43
C TYR A 678 -9.89 -2.25 1.98
N ARG A 679 -8.73 -2.90 2.13
CA ARG A 679 -7.48 -2.26 2.59
C ARG A 679 -6.74 -1.54 1.47
N GLY A 680 -6.27 -0.34 1.78
CA GLY A 680 -5.55 0.54 0.87
C GLY A 680 -4.13 0.06 0.52
N LEU A 681 -3.54 0.68 -0.51
CA LEU A 681 -2.20 0.41 -1.02
C LEU A 681 -1.10 0.49 0.05
N ASP A 682 -1.28 1.39 1.02
CA ASP A 682 -0.40 1.60 2.17
C ASP A 682 -0.49 0.49 3.23
N ASN A 683 -1.39 -0.48 3.05
CA ASN A 683 -1.67 -1.56 3.99
C ASN A 683 -2.17 -1.07 5.37
N SER A 684 -2.68 0.17 5.45
CA SER A 684 -3.05 0.85 6.69
C SER A 684 -4.42 1.54 6.60
N SER A 685 -4.78 2.03 5.41
CA SER A 685 -6.04 2.74 5.16
C SER A 685 -7.21 1.82 4.81
N LEU A 686 -8.43 2.32 5.01
CA LEU A 686 -9.69 1.68 4.60
C LEU A 686 -10.38 2.49 3.51
N TYR A 687 -10.76 1.80 2.43
CA TYR A 687 -11.52 2.37 1.32
C TYR A 687 -12.87 1.70 1.15
N LEU A 688 -13.81 2.44 0.54
CA LEU A 688 -15.05 1.91 -0.01
C LEU A 688 -15.10 2.13 -1.52
N VAL A 689 -15.74 1.19 -2.21
CA VAL A 689 -16.11 1.32 -3.63
C VAL A 689 -17.50 0.74 -3.86
N ARG A 690 -18.30 1.33 -4.75
CA ARG A 690 -19.59 0.76 -5.11
C ARG A 690 -19.41 -0.57 -5.85
N THR A 691 -20.39 -1.46 -5.74
CA THR A 691 -20.37 -2.75 -6.46
C THR A 691 -20.44 -2.63 -7.99
N ASP A 692 -20.75 -1.45 -8.53
CA ASP A 692 -20.64 -1.12 -9.96
C ASP A 692 -19.30 -0.45 -10.34
N GLY A 693 -18.38 -0.29 -9.38
CA GLY A 693 -17.09 0.36 -9.55
C GLY A 693 -17.12 1.87 -9.52
N SER A 694 -18.30 2.50 -9.38
CA SER A 694 -18.41 3.94 -9.17
C SER A 694 -18.03 4.31 -7.73
N ASP A 695 -17.71 5.59 -7.51
CA ASP A 695 -17.51 6.16 -6.18
C ASP A 695 -16.56 5.35 -5.28
N MET A 696 -15.27 5.44 -5.62
CA MET A 696 -14.18 4.91 -4.81
C MET A 696 -13.61 6.02 -3.94
N HIS A 697 -13.61 5.85 -2.63
CA HIS A 697 -13.13 6.87 -1.71
C HIS A 697 -12.54 6.30 -0.42
N LEU A 698 -11.66 7.09 0.18
CA LEU A 698 -11.01 6.82 1.45
C LEU A 698 -11.99 7.09 2.60
N VAL A 699 -12.06 6.17 3.58
CA VAL A 699 -12.92 6.27 4.76
C VAL A 699 -12.11 6.39 6.05
N LEU A 700 -11.03 5.61 6.18
CA LEU A 700 -10.07 5.72 7.29
C LEU A 700 -8.65 5.87 6.73
N ASP A 701 -7.94 6.92 7.15
CA ASP A 701 -6.63 7.31 6.61
C ASP A 701 -5.49 6.96 7.56
N ASN A 702 -4.65 6.01 7.13
CA ASN A 702 -3.41 5.60 7.79
C ASN A 702 -3.58 5.22 9.27
N VAL A 703 -4.59 4.41 9.57
CA VAL A 703 -5.00 4.01 10.94
C VAL A 703 -4.63 2.57 11.30
N ASP A 704 -3.80 1.93 10.47
CA ASP A 704 -3.32 0.54 10.61
C ASP A 704 -4.45 -0.50 10.67
N VAL A 705 -5.39 -0.39 9.74
CA VAL A 705 -6.46 -1.38 9.55
C VAL A 705 -5.88 -2.74 9.21
N VAL A 706 -6.32 -3.77 9.94
CA VAL A 706 -5.96 -5.18 9.73
C VAL A 706 -7.15 -5.99 9.23
N GLU A 707 -8.26 -5.96 9.97
CA GLU A 707 -9.50 -6.69 9.67
C GLU A 707 -10.67 -5.74 9.45
N ILE A 708 -11.58 -6.13 8.57
CA ILE A 708 -12.73 -5.31 8.17
C ILE A 708 -13.98 -6.21 8.19
N GLU A 709 -14.99 -5.82 8.97
CA GLU A 709 -16.20 -6.62 9.11
C GLU A 709 -17.46 -5.78 9.03
N TRP A 710 -18.42 -6.22 8.22
CA TRP A 710 -19.75 -5.62 8.20
C TRP A 710 -20.66 -6.32 9.20
N SER A 711 -21.42 -5.53 9.94
CA SER A 711 -22.60 -6.04 10.62
C SER A 711 -23.82 -6.03 9.72
N SER A 712 -24.78 -6.90 10.02
CA SER A 712 -26.09 -7.02 9.36
C SER A 712 -26.89 -5.72 9.23
N ASN A 713 -26.75 -4.77 10.16
CA ASN A 713 -27.43 -3.47 10.14
C ASN A 713 -26.61 -2.36 9.43
N GLY A 714 -25.50 -2.72 8.79
CA GLY A 714 -24.69 -1.84 7.95
C GLY A 714 -23.75 -0.91 8.72
N TRP A 715 -23.33 -1.27 9.94
CA TRP A 715 -22.12 -0.71 10.55
C TRP A 715 -20.90 -1.47 10.07
N LEU A 716 -19.83 -0.73 9.77
CA LEU A 716 -18.53 -1.26 9.37
C LEU A 716 -17.58 -1.22 10.57
N ALA A 717 -17.12 -2.37 11.03
CA ALA A 717 -16.05 -2.46 12.01
C ALA A 717 -14.70 -2.54 11.30
N ALA A 718 -13.71 -1.84 11.84
CA ALA A 718 -12.32 -2.02 11.47
C ALA A 718 -11.48 -2.30 12.72
N ASN A 719 -10.69 -3.36 12.67
CA ASN A 719 -9.66 -3.65 13.67
C ASN A 719 -8.39 -2.87 13.31
N LEU A 720 -7.92 -2.06 14.25
CA LEU A 720 -6.73 -1.23 14.15
C LEU A 720 -5.64 -1.86 15.02
N GLN A 721 -4.49 -2.13 14.42
CA GLN A 721 -3.35 -2.69 15.14
C GLN A 721 -2.35 -1.59 15.47
N ASP A 722 -2.14 -1.36 16.76
CA ASP A 722 -1.04 -0.52 17.22
C ASP A 722 0.27 -1.31 17.04
N LEU A 723 1.18 -0.80 16.22
CA LEU A 723 2.49 -1.43 15.99
C LEU A 723 3.36 -1.42 17.26
N GLN A 724 3.04 -0.58 18.26
CA GLN A 724 3.77 -0.43 19.52
C GLN A 724 3.10 -1.15 20.71
N ALA A 725 1.88 -1.66 20.56
CA ALA A 725 1.14 -2.32 21.64
C ALA A 725 0.58 -3.69 21.22
N ILE A 726 0.38 -4.57 22.21
CA ILE A 726 -0.36 -5.83 22.03
C ILE A 726 -1.88 -5.54 21.91
N GLU A 727 -2.29 -4.29 22.15
CA GLU A 727 -3.69 -3.87 22.21
C GLU A 727 -4.22 -3.51 20.82
N SER A 728 -5.29 -4.19 20.41
CA SER A 728 -6.07 -3.87 19.22
C SER A 728 -7.18 -2.87 19.56
N THR A 729 -7.34 -1.82 18.76
CA THR A 729 -8.49 -0.92 18.86
C THR A 729 -9.50 -1.24 17.78
N ILE A 730 -10.79 -1.29 18.12
CA ILE A 730 -11.84 -1.51 17.12
C ILE A 730 -12.66 -0.24 17.00
N VAL A 731 -12.84 0.21 15.76
CA VAL A 731 -13.69 1.34 15.43
C VAL A 731 -14.92 0.87 14.67
N LEU A 732 -16.09 1.38 15.04
CA LEU A 732 -17.34 1.23 14.30
C LEU A 732 -17.58 2.49 13.50
N VAL A 733 -17.80 2.35 12.20
CA VAL A 733 -18.05 3.43 11.25
C VAL A 733 -19.39 3.20 10.59
N LYS A 734 -20.21 4.26 10.48
CA LYS A 734 -21.38 4.30 9.63
C LYS A 734 -21.04 5.11 8.38
N PRO A 735 -20.79 4.47 7.23
CA PRO A 735 -20.22 5.18 6.08
C PRO A 735 -21.13 6.27 5.48
N ASP A 736 -22.45 6.14 5.61
CA ASP A 736 -23.41 7.09 5.02
C ASP A 736 -23.34 8.49 5.64
N ASN A 737 -22.93 8.60 6.90
CA ASN A 737 -22.91 9.86 7.65
C ASN A 737 -21.62 10.09 8.45
N CYS A 738 -20.63 9.20 8.32
CA CYS A 738 -19.38 9.20 9.09
C CYS A 738 -19.57 9.24 10.61
N GLU A 739 -20.65 8.66 11.11
CA GLU A 739 -20.78 8.40 12.55
C GLU A 739 -19.75 7.33 12.93
N ILE A 740 -18.89 7.65 13.90
CA ILE A 740 -17.76 6.79 14.27
C ILE A 740 -17.59 6.69 15.79
N TYR A 741 -17.34 5.47 16.27
CA TYR A 741 -17.18 5.16 17.69
C TYR A 741 -16.06 4.15 17.93
N LYS A 742 -15.48 4.18 19.13
CA LYS A 742 -14.58 3.13 19.64
C LYS A 742 -15.35 2.08 20.42
N LEU A 743 -15.08 0.79 20.17
CA LEU A 743 -15.55 -0.28 21.04
C LEU A 743 -14.69 -0.41 22.31
N PRO A 744 -15.17 -1.13 23.35
CA PRO A 744 -14.42 -1.29 24.60
C PRO A 744 -13.03 -1.92 24.39
N PHE A 745 -12.03 -1.38 25.08
CA PHE A 745 -10.62 -1.84 25.04
C PHE A 745 -10.39 -3.26 25.58
N THR A 746 -11.40 -3.84 26.23
CA THR A 746 -11.35 -5.22 26.74
C THR A 746 -11.44 -6.28 25.65
N LEU A 747 -11.82 -5.90 24.42
CA LEU A 747 -11.81 -6.76 23.25
C LEU A 747 -10.41 -6.75 22.64
N GLN A 748 -9.73 -7.90 22.66
CA GLN A 748 -8.39 -8.05 22.12
C GLN A 748 -8.35 -9.09 20.99
N GLY A 749 -7.35 -8.97 20.11
CA GLY A 749 -7.14 -9.88 18.99
C GLY A 749 -7.72 -9.35 17.68
N ASN A 750 -7.79 -10.22 16.68
CA ASN A 750 -8.26 -9.88 15.34
C ASN A 750 -9.77 -10.10 15.25
N LEU A 751 -10.49 -9.15 14.66
CA LEU A 751 -11.93 -9.26 14.46
C LEU A 751 -12.22 -10.17 13.25
N GLU A 752 -13.08 -11.17 13.43
CA GLU A 752 -13.37 -12.23 12.42
C GLU A 752 -14.89 -12.36 12.16
N GLY A 753 -15.69 -11.44 12.69
CA GLY A 753 -17.13 -11.42 12.45
C GLY A 753 -17.88 -10.61 13.48
N MET A 754 -19.03 -10.06 13.09
CA MET A 754 -19.86 -9.21 13.94
C MET A 754 -21.34 -9.40 13.65
N PHE A 755 -22.15 -9.40 14.71
CA PHE A 755 -23.60 -9.57 14.64
C PHE A 755 -24.31 -8.57 15.56
N PHE A 756 -25.29 -7.86 15.01
CA PHE A 756 -26.28 -7.09 15.77
C PHE A 756 -27.68 -7.71 15.60
N PRO A 757 -28.43 -7.88 16.70
CA PRO A 757 -29.78 -8.47 16.71
C PRO A 757 -30.88 -7.55 16.18
#